data_AF-A0A3D1V5I7-F1
#
_entry.id   AF-A0A3D1V5I7-F1
#
_cell.length_a   1.000
_cell.length_b   1.000
_cell.length_c   1.000
_cell.angle_alpha   90.00
_cell.angle_beta   90.00
_cell.angle_gamma   90.00
#
_symmetry.space_group_name_H-M   'P 1'
#
loop_
_entity.id
_entity.type
_entity.pdbx_description
1 polymer ?
#
loop_
_entity_poly.entity_id
_entity_poly.type
_entity_poly.pdbx_seq_one_letter_code
_entity_poly.pdbx_strand_id
1 'polypeptide(L)'
;MASKTVSPSGGSGWTNSGRVTASDNSKATNSSSALSVGSTLTVSFASASIPSGSTIDGIEVIVEGAGSSTGWLSLDTGGGVTLPKGSRQTNSSLWTSADVNYSVGGASSLWGGSWAASDFNSSWDLTLQVYNKHTSSARTASIDYVSVTIYYTENTDPRFTTQPSVNHNSGYSHIGANNTPASVSFTSADDEQSSLSYTVKKSGSTVKSGTVSTGAQSVSIAYNDSNLADGSNSLTLTLDDGVGGTVTSSSFTLYRDTSAPTDPTSISHSPNPVTNTKEYTLSFTPADATSTGASQMRYEVWTGSGGSGTKLTGPTNCTSGTGVTTPTLSDSGLANGSNTRYIRTRDGAGNWSEKSVTVTALLKVAKEITVDPAGAGAAAVTLKAARRIVAGMDGAAVVAANLTAARLIAAGIDGSAAAEVGMSAATGISATIYAGGWVGARLLPAAFINADALAWGTANAVLRTTPLLTTEVNGAAGVDALLRSTAGFAVTATGASEASAWLAIVPELAVGIAGTATTTVEVSFRSDFTASIAGHAEVAAAFQEYVTPGGYRLRADLFDASDVPLSSGPLWTILGGDYAASLDEVGTFTLAVPAHDPAAVGAIDGARVRLYRDGEGLLFRGVIGARETVITPDGNHVLTISGDSLARELVHENTLLGRAYGNVPMSSVVSDLLSGSGWTAQSVAADARNVTAQYDGASIWQALAHSAELFGWHLRERNLSRAVDVGPFGASSGLVLRNVEHVRPVGDMSVLPIARIQITDRQDELWNRIIPVGGGEGVNRLTLQYSDRVAPYTIQQATGPGGEPYWHIEDATSVAAHGARTKVVTAKDIVPLSNSPAEIRDAANALYATGAAWLGWHSAVQESYQVDVLGLRHIVAGQVRVRVGDKVRLTYRGVVGDQHGRRVWRDIDRDVWLLGYKREFNEDGSDRWT
;
A
#
# COMPACT_ATOMS: atom_id res chain seq x y z
N MET A 1 37.03 -24.13 30.05
CA MET A 1 37.44 -24.87 31.26
C MET A 1 38.86 -24.47 31.66
N ALA A 2 38.97 -23.73 32.74
CA ALA A 2 40.20 -23.42 33.44
C ALA A 2 40.41 -24.42 34.59
N SER A 3 41.61 -24.43 35.19
CA SER A 3 41.88 -25.23 36.38
C SER A 3 42.73 -24.48 37.40
N LYS A 4 42.54 -24.82 38.67
CA LYS A 4 43.34 -24.30 39.79
C LYS A 4 43.80 -25.46 40.66
N THR A 5 45.12 -25.67 40.69
CA THR A 5 45.74 -26.61 41.63
C THR A 5 46.08 -25.88 42.93
N VAL A 6 45.68 -26.47 44.05
CA VAL A 6 45.88 -25.95 45.40
C VAL A 6 46.72 -26.95 46.19
N SER A 7 47.80 -26.45 46.76
CA SER A 7 48.65 -27.18 47.69
C SER A 7 48.09 -27.08 49.11
N PRO A 8 48.29 -28.10 49.96
CA PRO A 8 47.74 -28.12 51.30
C PRO A 8 48.55 -27.22 52.21
N SER A 9 47.88 -26.65 53.21
CA SER A 9 48.44 -25.78 54.22
C SER A 9 48.78 -26.51 55.53
N GLY A 10 48.37 -27.77 55.67
CA GLY A 10 48.70 -28.61 56.83
C GLY A 10 47.92 -29.92 56.88
N GLY A 11 48.16 -30.73 57.91
CA GLY A 11 47.40 -31.96 58.12
C GLY A 11 47.38 -32.43 59.58
N SER A 12 46.44 -33.31 59.93
CA SER A 12 46.27 -33.89 61.27
C SER A 12 45.75 -35.34 61.24
N GLY A 13 45.87 -36.06 62.37
CA GLY A 13 45.31 -37.41 62.56
C GLY A 13 46.26 -38.59 62.31
N TRP A 14 47.41 -38.35 61.68
CA TRP A 14 48.48 -39.32 61.44
C TRP A 14 49.78 -38.91 62.15
N THR A 15 50.78 -39.78 62.16
CA THR A 15 52.12 -39.41 62.65
C THR A 15 52.77 -38.50 61.60
N ASN A 16 53.31 -37.34 62.05
CA ASN A 16 53.91 -36.31 61.20
C ASN A 16 52.98 -35.76 60.09
N SER A 17 51.68 -35.63 60.36
CA SER A 17 50.69 -35.20 59.36
C SER A 17 50.99 -33.90 58.61
N GLY A 18 51.74 -32.97 59.20
CA GLY A 18 52.12 -31.71 58.52
C GLY A 18 53.04 -31.89 57.32
N ARG A 19 53.61 -33.08 57.11
CA ARG A 19 54.53 -33.35 56.01
C ARG A 19 53.86 -33.50 54.65
N VAL A 20 52.53 -33.61 54.59
CA VAL A 20 51.76 -33.75 53.34
C VAL A 20 51.77 -32.52 52.41
N THR A 21 52.57 -31.49 52.73
CA THR A 21 52.53 -30.15 52.14
C THR A 21 53.52 -29.93 50.99
N ALA A 22 54.47 -30.83 50.81
CA ALA A 22 55.41 -30.80 49.69
C ALA A 22 55.73 -32.24 49.24
N SER A 23 56.03 -32.40 47.95
CA SER A 23 56.59 -33.64 47.40
C SER A 23 58.10 -33.61 47.62
N ASP A 24 58.56 -34.06 48.78
CA ASP A 24 59.95 -33.97 49.23
C ASP A 24 60.48 -35.25 49.91
N ASN A 25 59.74 -36.36 49.79
CA ASN A 25 59.96 -37.64 50.46
C ASN A 25 59.87 -37.59 52.00
N SER A 26 59.31 -36.53 52.58
CA SER A 26 58.98 -36.43 54.00
C SER A 26 57.56 -36.92 54.24
N LYS A 27 57.42 -38.09 54.90
CA LYS A 27 56.12 -38.79 54.91
C LYS A 27 55.33 -38.63 56.21
N ALA A 28 54.02 -38.43 56.06
CA ALA A 28 53.04 -38.71 57.10
C ALA A 28 52.67 -40.20 57.09
N THR A 29 52.57 -40.84 58.25
CA THR A 29 52.40 -42.31 58.32
C THR A 29 51.27 -42.77 59.24
N ASN A 30 50.59 -43.84 58.84
CA ASN A 30 49.62 -44.56 59.67
C ASN A 30 49.75 -46.07 59.49
N SER A 31 49.78 -46.82 60.59
CA SER A 31 49.78 -48.28 60.58
C SER A 31 48.39 -48.80 60.93
N SER A 32 47.80 -49.60 60.04
CA SER A 32 46.48 -50.20 60.22
C SER A 32 46.56 -51.71 60.36
N SER A 33 45.69 -52.31 61.19
CA SER A 33 45.63 -53.76 61.37
C SER A 33 45.14 -54.48 60.11
N ALA A 34 45.32 -55.79 60.07
CA ALA A 34 44.83 -56.63 58.97
C ALA A 34 43.33 -56.43 58.73
N LEU A 35 42.91 -56.36 57.47
CA LEU A 35 41.51 -56.20 57.04
C LEU A 35 40.77 -55.01 57.68
N SER A 36 41.48 -53.90 57.94
CA SER A 36 40.91 -52.72 58.59
C SER A 36 41.15 -51.43 57.81
N VAL A 37 40.26 -50.45 58.02
CA VAL A 37 40.44 -49.07 57.54
C VAL A 37 41.31 -48.33 58.54
N GLY A 38 42.35 -47.66 58.06
CA GLY A 38 43.25 -46.84 58.88
C GLY A 38 42.59 -45.60 59.46
N SER A 39 43.33 -44.92 60.34
CA SER A 39 42.89 -43.65 60.93
C SER A 39 42.67 -42.60 59.83
N THR A 40 41.79 -41.63 60.08
CA THR A 40 41.56 -40.52 59.16
C THR A 40 42.72 -39.53 59.21
N LEU A 41 43.25 -39.19 58.04
CA LEU A 41 44.12 -38.03 57.85
C LEU A 41 43.27 -36.89 57.31
N THR A 42 43.23 -35.78 58.05
CA THR A 42 42.60 -34.53 57.60
C THR A 42 43.69 -33.64 57.02
N VAL A 43 43.49 -33.15 55.81
CA VAL A 43 44.41 -32.26 55.09
C VAL A 43 43.69 -30.95 54.85
N SER A 44 44.31 -29.85 55.29
CA SER A 44 43.74 -28.50 55.19
C SER A 44 44.29 -27.76 53.99
N PHE A 45 43.46 -26.93 53.37
CA PHE A 45 43.80 -26.10 52.21
C PHE A 45 43.39 -24.65 52.45
N ALA A 46 44.20 -23.74 51.91
CA ALA A 46 43.87 -22.31 51.84
C ALA A 46 42.92 -22.01 50.67
N SER A 47 42.52 -20.74 50.55
CA SER A 47 41.66 -20.27 49.46
C SER A 47 42.26 -20.57 48.08
N ALA A 48 41.44 -21.15 47.20
CA ALA A 48 41.79 -21.41 45.81
C ALA A 48 41.75 -20.14 44.93
N SER A 49 41.09 -19.05 45.37
CA SER A 49 40.94 -17.80 44.63
C SER A 49 40.35 -17.98 43.21
N ILE A 50 39.33 -18.84 43.09
CA ILE A 50 38.55 -19.05 41.86
C ILE A 50 37.67 -17.81 41.64
N PRO A 51 37.52 -17.29 40.40
CA PRO A 51 36.64 -16.15 40.13
C PRO A 51 35.21 -16.39 40.65
N SER A 52 34.63 -15.37 41.28
CA SER A 52 33.26 -15.46 41.80
C SER A 52 32.29 -15.78 40.65
N GLY A 53 31.27 -16.59 40.96
CA GLY A 53 30.28 -17.02 39.97
C GLY A 53 30.69 -18.18 39.07
N SER A 54 31.96 -18.59 39.08
CA SER A 54 32.43 -19.72 38.28
C SER A 54 31.66 -21.01 38.60
N THR A 55 31.30 -21.75 37.56
CA THR A 55 30.74 -23.10 37.68
C THR A 55 31.88 -24.08 37.91
N ILE A 56 31.79 -24.89 38.97
CA ILE A 56 32.75 -25.98 39.20
C ILE A 56 32.38 -27.15 38.30
N ASP A 57 33.32 -27.56 37.44
CA ASP A 57 33.12 -28.63 36.45
C ASP A 57 33.58 -29.99 37.01
N GLY A 58 34.62 -30.00 37.85
CA GLY A 58 35.14 -31.22 38.43
C GLY A 58 36.26 -30.99 39.44
N ILE A 59 36.50 -31.99 40.27
CA ILE A 59 37.52 -31.96 41.33
C ILE A 59 38.33 -33.24 41.25
N GLU A 60 39.65 -33.07 41.17
CA GLU A 60 40.62 -34.15 41.19
C GLU A 60 41.54 -34.01 42.39
N VAL A 61 41.76 -35.11 43.10
CA VAL A 61 42.71 -35.16 44.20
C VAL A 61 43.78 -36.17 43.86
N ILE A 62 45.03 -35.74 43.94
CA ILE A 62 46.21 -36.58 43.78
C ILE A 62 46.80 -36.82 45.16
N VAL A 63 46.96 -38.08 45.53
CA VAL A 63 47.64 -38.53 46.75
C VAL A 63 48.94 -39.20 46.33
N GLU A 64 50.07 -38.58 46.63
CA GLU A 64 51.39 -39.19 46.48
C GLU A 64 51.71 -40.01 47.72
N GLY A 65 51.96 -41.31 47.54
CA GLY A 65 52.27 -42.16 48.67
C GLY A 65 52.77 -43.55 48.32
N ALA A 66 53.10 -44.30 49.37
CA ALA A 66 53.64 -45.65 49.31
C ALA A 66 53.13 -46.50 50.49
N GLY A 67 53.06 -47.80 50.27
CA GLY A 67 52.84 -48.77 51.34
C GLY A 67 54.15 -49.38 51.84
N SER A 68 54.14 -49.90 53.08
CA SER A 68 55.26 -50.70 53.61
C SER A 68 55.57 -51.96 52.77
N SER A 69 54.68 -52.34 51.86
CA SER A 69 54.82 -53.45 50.92
C SER A 69 53.82 -53.31 49.76
N THR A 70 54.21 -53.72 48.56
CA THR A 70 53.34 -53.67 47.36
C THR A 70 52.14 -54.61 47.47
N GLY A 71 50.97 -54.13 47.04
CA GLY A 71 49.79 -54.95 46.75
C GLY A 71 48.71 -55.00 47.82
N TRP A 72 48.85 -54.30 48.95
CA TRP A 72 47.98 -54.53 50.13
C TRP A 72 47.22 -53.32 50.67
N LEU A 73 47.56 -52.11 50.24
CA LEU A 73 46.86 -50.89 50.66
C LEU A 73 46.09 -50.31 49.48
N SER A 74 44.93 -49.68 49.73
CA SER A 74 44.15 -48.97 48.70
C SER A 74 43.27 -47.89 49.31
N LEU A 75 42.86 -46.91 48.49
CA LEU A 75 41.85 -45.91 48.84
C LEU A 75 40.45 -46.44 48.50
N ASP A 76 40.10 -47.63 48.97
CA ASP A 76 38.85 -48.33 48.61
C ASP A 76 38.41 -49.27 49.75
N THR A 77 37.23 -49.90 49.65
CA THR A 77 36.73 -50.90 50.61
C THR A 77 36.68 -50.34 52.04
N GLY A 78 35.99 -49.21 52.21
CA GLY A 78 35.91 -48.47 53.47
C GLY A 78 36.97 -47.38 53.63
N GLY A 79 38.10 -47.47 52.91
CA GLY A 79 38.99 -46.35 52.64
C GLY A 79 38.47 -45.45 51.52
N GLY A 80 39.15 -44.33 51.29
CA GLY A 80 38.80 -43.35 50.26
C GLY A 80 39.17 -41.93 50.66
N VAL A 81 38.76 -40.99 49.82
CA VAL A 81 38.95 -39.55 50.03
C VAL A 81 37.58 -38.87 50.04
N THR A 82 37.35 -37.93 50.94
CA THR A 82 36.06 -37.26 51.11
C THR A 82 36.26 -35.75 51.29
N LEU A 83 35.53 -34.96 50.51
CA LEU A 83 35.41 -33.51 50.67
C LEU A 83 34.16 -33.17 51.52
N PRO A 84 34.06 -31.98 52.13
CA PRO A 84 33.03 -31.69 53.14
C PRO A 84 31.58 -31.82 52.63
N LYS A 85 31.33 -31.46 51.36
CA LYS A 85 30.03 -31.61 50.68
C LYS A 85 29.96 -32.80 49.71
N GLY A 86 31.06 -33.53 49.55
CA GLY A 86 31.21 -34.57 48.55
C GLY A 86 31.00 -35.97 49.10
N SER A 87 30.54 -36.87 48.24
CA SER A 87 30.58 -38.31 48.48
C SER A 87 32.03 -38.80 48.44
N ARG A 88 32.34 -39.76 49.32
CA ARG A 88 33.63 -40.44 49.34
C ARG A 88 33.97 -41.01 47.95
N GLN A 89 35.11 -40.60 47.40
CA GLN A 89 35.68 -41.17 46.19
C GLN A 89 36.73 -42.23 46.55
N THR A 90 36.85 -43.24 45.69
CA THR A 90 37.76 -44.36 45.90
C THR A 90 38.71 -44.54 44.72
N ASN A 91 39.88 -45.13 44.99
CA ASN A 91 40.79 -45.64 43.99
C ASN A 91 41.14 -47.10 44.38
N SER A 92 40.74 -48.04 43.53
CA SER A 92 40.92 -49.47 43.75
C SER A 92 42.34 -49.98 43.46
N SER A 93 43.21 -49.13 42.91
CA SER A 93 44.62 -49.45 42.65
C SER A 93 45.32 -49.80 43.94
N LEU A 94 46.05 -50.91 43.91
CA LEU A 94 46.83 -51.38 45.05
C LEU A 94 48.13 -50.57 45.15
N TRP A 95 48.48 -50.17 46.36
CA TRP A 95 49.65 -49.35 46.57
C TRP A 95 50.94 -50.14 46.37
N THR A 96 51.99 -49.48 45.90
CA THR A 96 53.34 -50.07 45.75
C THR A 96 54.22 -49.66 46.92
N SER A 97 55.41 -50.26 47.04
CA SER A 97 56.44 -49.76 47.96
C SER A 97 57.20 -48.54 47.45
N ALA A 98 56.97 -48.13 46.19
CA ALA A 98 57.49 -46.89 45.64
C ALA A 98 56.52 -45.75 45.88
N ASP A 99 57.05 -44.53 45.99
CA ASP A 99 56.23 -43.30 45.99
C ASP A 99 55.66 -43.07 44.62
N VAL A 100 54.33 -43.09 44.53
CA VAL A 100 53.60 -42.87 43.28
C VAL A 100 52.29 -42.14 43.55
N ASN A 101 51.70 -41.59 42.49
CA ASN A 101 50.45 -40.85 42.55
C ASN A 101 49.22 -41.74 42.44
N TYR A 102 48.27 -41.55 43.35
CA TYR A 102 46.93 -42.12 43.32
C TYR A 102 45.91 -41.01 43.12
N SER A 103 45.30 -40.93 41.94
CA SER A 103 44.26 -39.93 41.63
C SER A 103 42.86 -40.45 41.99
N VAL A 104 42.03 -39.57 42.54
CA VAL A 104 40.58 -39.79 42.73
C VAL A 104 39.81 -38.58 42.21
N GLY A 105 38.65 -38.81 41.62
CA GLY A 105 37.89 -37.77 40.95
C GLY A 105 38.38 -37.53 39.52
N GLY A 106 38.34 -36.28 39.06
CA GLY A 106 38.73 -35.91 37.70
C GLY A 106 38.05 -34.63 37.21
N ALA A 107 38.37 -34.21 35.98
CA ALA A 107 37.93 -32.95 35.38
C ALA A 107 36.40 -32.76 35.24
N SER A 108 35.62 -33.84 35.33
CA SER A 108 34.15 -33.82 35.32
C SER A 108 33.51 -34.44 36.57
N SER A 109 34.30 -34.76 37.60
CA SER A 109 33.79 -35.40 38.82
C SER A 109 33.42 -34.36 39.87
N LEU A 110 32.12 -34.22 40.15
CA LEU A 110 31.60 -33.37 41.23
C LEU A 110 31.44 -34.10 42.56
N TRP A 111 31.93 -35.34 42.65
CA TRP A 111 31.89 -36.17 43.85
C TRP A 111 30.46 -36.33 44.39
N GLY A 112 29.44 -36.33 43.52
CA GLY A 112 28.03 -36.45 43.89
C GLY A 112 27.43 -35.26 44.66
N GLY A 113 28.16 -34.13 44.76
CA GLY A 113 27.69 -32.88 45.36
C GLY A 113 27.51 -31.77 44.33
N SER A 114 26.92 -30.65 44.76
CA SER A 114 26.94 -29.37 44.01
C SER A 114 27.93 -28.43 44.68
N TRP A 115 28.77 -27.78 43.88
CA TRP A 115 29.90 -26.99 44.34
C TRP A 115 29.85 -25.59 43.72
N ALA A 116 30.13 -24.57 44.53
CA ALA A 116 30.31 -23.20 44.08
C ALA A 116 31.75 -22.74 44.32
N ALA A 117 32.22 -21.73 43.58
CA ALA A 117 33.55 -21.13 43.81
C ALA A 117 33.77 -20.71 45.28
N SER A 118 32.73 -20.24 45.96
CA SER A 118 32.76 -19.87 47.39
C SER A 118 33.18 -21.02 48.32
N ASP A 119 32.94 -22.27 47.92
CA ASP A 119 33.27 -23.46 48.72
C ASP A 119 34.78 -23.70 48.80
N PHE A 120 35.54 -23.19 47.83
CA PHE A 120 36.99 -23.31 47.76
C PHE A 120 37.72 -21.98 48.00
N ASN A 121 36.99 -20.86 48.04
CA ASN A 121 37.56 -19.52 48.22
C ASN A 121 37.74 -19.08 49.67
N SER A 122 37.46 -19.97 50.63
CA SER A 122 37.79 -19.83 52.05
C SER A 122 38.72 -20.97 52.47
N SER A 123 39.00 -21.16 53.77
CA SER A 123 39.76 -22.34 54.23
C SER A 123 38.85 -23.57 54.22
N TRP A 124 39.36 -24.71 53.76
CA TRP A 124 38.58 -25.96 53.67
C TRP A 124 39.47 -27.18 53.89
N ASP A 125 38.83 -28.30 54.24
CA ASP A 125 39.51 -29.56 54.60
C ASP A 125 39.08 -30.71 53.69
N LEU A 126 39.99 -31.66 53.50
CA LEU A 126 39.81 -32.95 52.86
C LEU A 126 40.10 -34.04 53.90
N THR A 127 39.36 -35.14 53.88
CA THR A 127 39.67 -36.32 54.70
C THR A 127 40.05 -37.50 53.83
N LEU A 128 41.04 -38.28 54.26
CA LEU A 128 41.44 -39.50 53.57
C LEU A 128 41.69 -40.66 54.54
N GLN A 129 41.36 -41.87 54.10
CA GLN A 129 41.56 -43.12 54.82
C GLN A 129 42.08 -44.22 53.88
N VAL A 130 43.03 -45.02 54.35
CA VAL A 130 43.61 -46.12 53.57
C VAL A 130 43.16 -47.45 54.17
N TYR A 131 42.68 -48.35 53.32
CA TYR A 131 42.27 -49.70 53.72
C TYR A 131 43.42 -50.69 53.55
N ASN A 132 43.64 -51.53 54.57
CA ASN A 132 44.60 -52.64 54.52
C ASN A 132 43.88 -53.94 54.18
N LYS A 133 44.13 -54.45 52.97
CA LYS A 133 43.59 -55.72 52.43
C LYS A 133 44.36 -56.96 52.88
N HIS A 134 45.49 -56.80 53.58
CA HIS A 134 46.28 -57.94 54.05
C HIS A 134 45.50 -58.72 55.11
N THR A 135 45.45 -60.05 54.99
CA THR A 135 44.60 -60.91 55.81
C THR A 135 45.13 -61.16 57.23
N SER A 136 46.42 -60.96 57.47
CA SER A 136 47.08 -61.35 58.72
C SER A 136 48.17 -60.41 59.25
N SER A 137 48.40 -59.25 58.63
CA SER A 137 49.50 -58.36 59.01
C SER A 137 49.10 -56.91 58.94
N ALA A 138 49.58 -56.14 59.91
CA ALA A 138 49.52 -54.69 59.84
C ALA A 138 50.39 -54.17 58.67
N ARG A 139 49.95 -53.08 58.06
CA ARG A 139 50.64 -52.40 56.96
C ARG A 139 50.67 -50.91 57.24
N THR A 140 51.76 -50.26 56.86
CA THR A 140 51.94 -48.82 57.06
C THR A 140 51.72 -48.09 55.74
N ALA A 141 50.74 -47.18 55.73
CA ALA A 141 50.56 -46.20 54.66
C ALA A 141 51.47 -45.00 54.93
N SER A 142 52.16 -44.53 53.89
CA SER A 142 53.00 -43.34 53.94
C SER A 142 52.55 -42.38 52.84
N ILE A 143 52.25 -41.13 53.18
CA ILE A 143 51.82 -40.09 52.23
C ILE A 143 52.85 -38.97 52.27
N ASP A 144 53.32 -38.58 51.09
CA ASP A 144 54.30 -37.51 50.90
C ASP A 144 53.62 -36.19 50.58
N TYR A 145 52.71 -36.18 49.60
CA TYR A 145 52.05 -34.97 49.13
C TYR A 145 50.60 -35.23 48.75
N VAL A 146 49.73 -34.25 49.00
CA VAL A 146 48.35 -34.27 48.50
C VAL A 146 48.12 -32.99 47.73
N SER A 147 47.59 -33.04 46.52
CA SER A 147 47.17 -31.84 45.78
C SER A 147 45.75 -31.98 45.28
N VAL A 148 45.03 -30.87 45.24
CA VAL A 148 43.69 -30.83 44.67
C VAL A 148 43.70 -29.91 43.46
N THR A 149 43.18 -30.40 42.32
CA THR A 149 42.93 -29.59 41.13
C THR A 149 41.42 -29.41 40.99
N ILE A 150 40.98 -28.15 40.97
CA ILE A 150 39.60 -27.76 40.77
C ILE A 150 39.46 -27.26 39.33
N TYR A 151 38.60 -27.89 38.56
CA TYR A 151 38.28 -27.54 37.19
C TYR A 151 37.00 -26.69 37.20
N TYR A 152 37.01 -25.56 36.49
CA TYR A 152 35.89 -24.62 36.48
C TYR A 152 35.75 -23.89 35.15
N THR A 153 34.56 -23.38 34.91
CA THR A 153 34.25 -22.46 33.81
C THR A 153 33.89 -21.12 34.43
N GLU A 154 34.62 -20.07 34.02
CA GLU A 154 34.40 -18.71 34.49
C GLU A 154 33.04 -18.21 34.00
N ASN A 155 32.31 -17.49 34.85
CA ASN A 155 31.08 -16.81 34.46
C ASN A 155 31.40 -15.67 33.50
N THR A 156 30.67 -15.56 32.40
CA THR A 156 30.79 -14.43 31.49
C THR A 156 29.85 -13.31 31.91
N ASP A 157 30.29 -12.05 31.88
CA ASP A 157 29.39 -10.93 32.15
C ASP A 157 28.30 -10.87 31.06
N PRO A 158 27.07 -10.46 31.40
CA PRO A 158 26.02 -10.27 30.41
C PRO A 158 26.44 -9.24 29.36
N ARG A 159 25.88 -9.33 28.15
CA ARG A 159 26.23 -8.43 27.06
C ARG A 159 25.02 -7.97 26.23
N PHE A 160 25.14 -6.78 25.66
CA PHE A 160 24.21 -6.30 24.63
C PHE A 160 24.70 -6.73 23.25
N THR A 161 23.94 -7.57 22.55
CA THR A 161 24.18 -7.88 21.14
C THR A 161 23.51 -6.86 20.22
N THR A 162 22.45 -6.19 20.70
CA THR A 162 21.88 -4.98 20.09
C THR A 162 21.68 -3.94 21.19
N GLN A 163 22.18 -2.73 20.98
CA GLN A 163 22.03 -1.63 21.94
C GLN A 163 20.56 -1.20 22.09
N PRO A 164 20.15 -0.69 23.27
CA PRO A 164 18.78 -0.23 23.48
C PRO A 164 18.38 0.95 22.60
N SER A 165 17.19 0.87 22.02
CA SER A 165 16.55 1.93 21.24
C SER A 165 15.13 2.17 21.70
N VAL A 166 14.71 3.44 21.78
CA VAL A 166 13.35 3.83 22.15
C VAL A 166 12.41 3.77 20.95
N ASN A 167 11.31 3.07 21.12
CA ASN A 167 10.20 2.96 20.18
C ASN A 167 8.94 3.57 20.82
N HIS A 168 8.31 4.50 20.10
CA HIS A 168 7.03 5.09 20.50
C HIS A 168 5.88 4.41 19.72
N ASN A 169 4.64 4.57 20.20
CA ASN A 169 3.49 4.13 19.41
C ASN A 169 3.46 4.84 18.05
N SER A 170 2.88 4.17 17.05
CA SER A 170 2.86 4.67 15.67
C SER A 170 2.33 6.11 15.59
N GLY A 171 3.17 6.99 15.04
CA GLY A 171 2.84 8.38 14.82
C GLY A 171 3.05 9.33 16.00
N TYR A 172 3.77 8.89 17.02
CA TYR A 172 4.21 9.71 18.14
C TYR A 172 5.73 9.75 18.24
N SER A 173 6.26 10.77 18.91
CA SER A 173 7.71 10.99 19.08
C SER A 173 8.12 11.23 20.53
N HIS A 174 7.14 11.40 21.43
CA HIS A 174 7.31 11.66 22.85
C HIS A 174 6.33 10.81 23.64
N ILE A 175 6.64 10.45 24.89
CA ILE A 175 5.65 9.88 25.81
C ILE A 175 4.91 10.97 26.58
N GLY A 176 3.64 10.72 26.88
CA GLY A 176 2.78 11.59 27.70
C GLY A 176 1.51 10.87 28.12
N ALA A 177 0.58 11.57 28.76
CA ALA A 177 -0.67 10.96 29.24
C ALA A 177 -1.50 10.31 28.11
N ASN A 178 -1.38 10.82 26.89
CA ASN A 178 -2.08 10.33 25.69
C ASN A 178 -1.25 9.36 24.83
N ASN A 179 0.03 9.15 25.16
CA ASN A 179 0.93 8.24 24.47
C ASN A 179 1.91 7.59 25.45
N THR A 180 1.48 6.51 26.10
CA THR A 180 2.28 5.77 27.08
C THR A 180 1.87 4.30 27.10
N PRO A 181 2.77 3.35 27.41
CA PRO A 181 4.21 3.51 27.58
C PRO A 181 4.99 3.53 26.25
N ALA A 182 6.26 3.96 26.28
CA ALA A 182 7.22 3.66 25.22
C ALA A 182 7.86 2.28 25.45
N SER A 183 8.28 1.63 24.36
CA SER A 183 9.05 0.39 24.39
C SER A 183 10.53 0.66 24.17
N VAL A 184 11.39 0.14 25.03
CA VAL A 184 12.84 0.15 24.83
C VAL A 184 13.26 -1.25 24.39
N SER A 185 13.61 -1.38 23.11
CA SER A 185 13.98 -2.65 22.51
C SER A 185 15.49 -2.83 22.50
N PHE A 186 15.96 -4.03 22.85
CA PHE A 186 17.38 -4.41 22.84
C PHE A 186 17.52 -5.92 22.66
N THR A 187 18.74 -6.40 22.48
CA THR A 187 19.04 -7.84 22.49
C THR A 187 20.13 -8.08 23.51
N SER A 188 19.85 -8.93 24.49
CA SER A 188 20.81 -9.35 25.51
C SER A 188 21.30 -10.77 25.21
N ALA A 189 22.51 -11.07 25.65
CA ALA A 189 23.05 -12.42 25.65
C ALA A 189 23.85 -12.63 26.93
N ASP A 190 23.88 -13.88 27.33
CA ASP A 190 24.67 -14.40 28.44
C ASP A 190 24.85 -15.89 28.15
N ASP A 191 26.05 -16.41 28.37
CA ASP A 191 26.38 -17.79 27.97
C ASP A 191 25.93 -18.81 29.03
N GLU A 192 25.73 -18.37 30.27
CA GLU A 192 25.40 -19.22 31.42
C GLU A 192 23.97 -19.00 31.95
N GLN A 193 23.43 -17.79 31.84
CA GLN A 193 22.12 -17.41 32.39
C GLN A 193 21.09 -17.13 31.30
N SER A 194 19.89 -17.68 31.46
CA SER A 194 18.75 -17.42 30.56
C SER A 194 17.84 -16.28 31.05
N SER A 195 18.03 -15.80 32.28
CA SER A 195 17.26 -14.73 32.91
C SER A 195 18.21 -13.72 33.55
N LEU A 196 18.03 -12.45 33.19
CA LEU A 196 18.83 -11.33 33.67
C LEU A 196 17.94 -10.32 34.37
N SER A 197 18.47 -9.61 35.37
CA SER A 197 17.84 -8.42 35.92
C SER A 197 18.25 -7.19 35.13
N TYR A 198 17.34 -6.22 34.98
CA TYR A 198 17.64 -4.96 34.33
C TYR A 198 17.30 -3.77 35.21
N THR A 199 18.06 -2.69 35.06
CA THR A 199 17.76 -1.38 35.67
C THR A 199 17.96 -0.27 34.64
N VAL A 200 16.91 0.50 34.37
CA VAL A 200 16.98 1.74 33.58
C VAL A 200 17.25 2.90 34.52
N LYS A 201 18.31 3.67 34.23
CA LYS A 201 18.75 4.80 35.06
C LYS A 201 18.80 6.10 34.28
N LYS A 202 18.57 7.21 34.98
CA LYS A 202 18.83 8.58 34.53
C LYS A 202 19.78 9.23 35.52
N SER A 203 20.99 9.59 35.08
CA SER A 203 22.02 10.21 35.94
C SER A 203 22.24 9.47 37.28
N GLY A 204 22.26 8.14 37.25
CA GLY A 204 22.43 7.29 38.44
C GLY A 204 21.15 6.94 39.19
N SER A 205 20.06 7.71 39.04
CA SER A 205 18.77 7.43 39.67
C SER A 205 17.95 6.41 38.87
N THR A 206 17.34 5.44 39.55
CA THR A 206 16.50 4.41 38.91
C THR A 206 15.20 4.99 38.38
N VAL A 207 14.90 4.74 37.11
CA VAL A 207 13.60 5.02 36.46
C VAL A 207 12.72 3.78 36.49
N LYS A 208 13.30 2.62 36.16
CA LYS A 208 12.60 1.34 36.07
C LYS A 208 13.56 0.19 36.38
N SER A 209 13.05 -0.90 36.93
CA SER A 209 13.80 -2.16 37.07
C SER A 209 12.88 -3.36 36.90
N GLY A 210 13.44 -4.50 36.54
CA GLY A 210 12.71 -5.75 36.38
C GLY A 210 13.62 -6.90 35.95
N THR A 211 13.05 -7.92 35.35
CA THR A 211 13.77 -9.06 34.77
C THR A 211 13.42 -9.23 33.29
N VAL A 212 14.36 -9.78 32.53
CA VAL A 212 14.21 -10.13 31.11
C VAL A 212 14.91 -11.45 30.83
N SER A 213 14.45 -12.19 29.84
CA SER A 213 15.19 -13.35 29.33
C SER A 213 16.31 -12.91 28.37
N THR A 214 17.30 -13.75 28.13
CA THR A 214 18.27 -13.51 27.04
C THR A 214 17.57 -13.56 25.67
N GLY A 215 18.18 -12.94 24.66
CA GLY A 215 17.61 -12.76 23.32
C GLY A 215 16.99 -11.38 23.10
N ALA A 216 16.10 -11.27 22.11
CA ALA A 216 15.44 -10.01 21.76
C ALA A 216 14.33 -9.68 22.76
N GLN A 217 14.41 -8.49 23.35
CA GLN A 217 13.54 -8.07 24.45
C GLN A 217 13.03 -6.65 24.26
N SER A 218 11.95 -6.32 24.98
CA SER A 218 11.40 -4.98 25.05
C SER A 218 10.91 -4.68 26.46
N VAL A 219 11.36 -3.57 27.04
CA VAL A 219 10.90 -3.08 28.36
C VAL A 219 10.05 -1.83 28.20
N SER A 220 9.00 -1.68 29.00
CA SER A 220 8.09 -0.54 28.92
C SER A 220 8.45 0.55 29.93
N ILE A 221 8.49 1.80 29.45
CA ILE A 221 8.65 3.00 30.27
C ILE A 221 7.41 3.87 30.12
N ALA A 222 6.70 4.08 31.23
CA ALA A 222 5.51 4.93 31.28
C ALA A 222 5.87 6.39 31.51
N TYR A 223 5.02 7.32 31.05
CA TYR A 223 5.26 8.76 31.22
C TYR A 223 5.33 9.22 32.68
N ASN A 224 4.73 8.45 33.59
CA ASN A 224 4.69 8.70 35.03
C ASN A 224 5.64 7.80 35.82
N ASP A 225 6.54 7.06 35.15
CA ASP A 225 7.65 6.40 35.84
C ASP A 225 8.56 7.47 36.50
N SER A 226 9.16 7.09 37.63
CA SER A 226 9.89 8.02 38.49
C SER A 226 11.12 8.62 37.78
N ASN A 227 11.54 9.80 38.22
CA ASN A 227 12.76 10.49 37.76
C ASN A 227 12.76 10.94 36.28
N LEU A 228 11.64 10.83 35.56
CA LEU A 228 11.46 11.45 34.25
C LEU A 228 11.05 12.92 34.37
N ALA A 229 11.54 13.75 33.45
CA ALA A 229 11.16 15.16 33.33
C ALA A 229 10.67 15.44 31.90
N ASP A 230 9.87 16.49 31.71
CA ASP A 230 9.51 16.95 30.36
C ASP A 230 10.77 17.37 29.59
N GLY A 231 10.76 17.11 28.29
CA GLY A 231 11.93 17.22 27.42
C GLY A 231 12.71 15.93 27.25
N SER A 232 13.98 16.10 26.93
CA SER A 232 14.92 15.01 26.63
C SER A 232 15.41 14.35 27.92
N ASN A 233 15.28 13.02 28.00
CA ASN A 233 15.81 12.21 29.08
C ASN A 233 16.89 11.27 28.50
N SER A 234 18.14 11.50 28.87
CA SER A 234 19.24 10.57 28.56
C SER A 234 19.26 9.43 29.58
N LEU A 235 19.02 8.21 29.10
CA LEU A 235 18.87 7.01 29.90
C LEU A 235 19.94 5.98 29.56
N THR A 236 20.27 5.12 30.52
CA THR A 236 21.11 3.93 30.32
C THR A 236 20.39 2.71 30.87
N LEU A 237 20.63 1.54 30.28
CA LEU A 237 20.11 0.26 30.77
C LEU A 237 21.28 -0.59 31.25
N THR A 238 21.20 -1.05 32.50
CA THR A 238 22.18 -1.98 33.09
C THR A 238 21.56 -3.37 33.16
N LEU A 239 22.31 -4.40 32.74
CA LEU A 239 21.98 -5.82 32.92
C LEU A 239 22.89 -6.44 33.98
N ASP A 240 22.35 -7.39 34.74
CA ASP A 240 23.01 -8.10 35.82
C ASP A 240 22.47 -9.55 35.87
N ASP A 241 23.37 -10.53 35.85
CA ASP A 241 23.11 -11.97 35.83
C ASP A 241 22.93 -12.58 37.24
N GLY A 242 23.20 -11.80 38.29
CA GLY A 242 23.13 -12.20 39.70
C GLY A 242 24.27 -13.08 40.21
N VAL A 243 25.26 -13.39 39.37
CA VAL A 243 26.34 -14.36 39.65
C VAL A 243 27.73 -13.77 39.34
N GLY A 244 27.81 -12.69 38.56
CA GLY A 244 29.02 -12.01 38.12
C GLY A 244 28.87 -10.48 38.01
N GLY A 245 29.51 -9.89 37.00
CA GLY A 245 29.54 -8.44 36.77
C GLY A 245 28.25 -7.88 36.17
N THR A 246 28.26 -6.57 35.92
CA THR A 246 27.12 -5.87 35.28
C THR A 246 27.58 -5.18 34.02
N VAL A 247 26.74 -5.15 32.99
CA VAL A 247 26.99 -4.39 31.76
C VAL A 247 26.03 -3.22 31.67
N THR A 248 26.54 -2.03 31.31
CA THR A 248 25.70 -0.85 31.08
C THR A 248 25.74 -0.48 29.61
N SER A 249 24.57 -0.22 29.04
CA SER A 249 24.41 0.16 27.64
C SER A 249 25.00 1.53 27.34
N SER A 250 25.14 1.82 26.03
CA SER A 250 25.24 3.21 25.59
C SER A 250 23.99 4.00 26.01
N SER A 251 24.11 5.33 26.15
CA SER A 251 22.96 6.17 26.47
C SER A 251 21.98 6.23 25.30
N PHE A 252 20.69 6.16 25.60
CA PHE A 252 19.60 6.38 24.65
C PHE A 252 18.66 7.48 25.14
N THR A 253 18.00 8.16 24.22
CA THR A 253 17.16 9.32 24.55
C THR A 253 15.67 8.96 24.51
N LEU A 254 14.98 9.22 25.62
CA LEU A 254 13.52 9.17 25.73
C LEU A 254 13.00 10.60 25.86
N TYR A 255 12.10 11.00 24.98
CA TYR A 255 11.46 12.30 25.07
C TYR A 255 10.11 12.19 25.77
N ARG A 256 9.85 13.08 26.72
CA ARG A 256 8.59 13.14 27.48
C ARG A 256 7.97 14.52 27.30
N ASP A 257 6.66 14.56 27.11
CA ASP A 257 5.91 15.80 26.96
C ASP A 257 4.52 15.67 27.60
N THR A 258 4.26 16.44 28.65
CA THR A 258 2.98 16.41 29.38
C THR A 258 2.12 17.66 29.15
N SER A 259 2.64 18.65 28.43
CA SER A 259 1.95 19.91 28.17
C SER A 259 1.28 19.90 26.80
N ALA A 260 0.18 20.64 26.65
CA ALA A 260 -0.43 20.82 25.34
C ALA A 260 0.35 21.86 24.50
N PRO A 261 0.29 21.80 23.16
CA PRO A 261 0.84 22.83 22.31
C PRO A 261 0.28 24.22 22.66
N THR A 262 1.05 25.26 22.36
CA THR A 262 0.55 26.63 22.41
C THR A 262 -0.41 26.87 21.22
N ASP A 263 -1.36 27.79 21.36
CA ASP A 263 -2.24 28.17 20.25
C ASP A 263 -1.42 28.61 19.02
N PRO A 264 -1.76 28.13 17.81
CA PRO A 264 -1.10 28.58 16.59
C PRO A 264 -1.28 30.09 16.38
N THR A 265 -0.24 30.74 15.84
CA THR A 265 -0.17 32.19 15.62
C THR A 265 -0.07 32.53 14.13
N SER A 266 -0.07 33.83 13.78
CA SER A 266 0.10 34.32 12.40
C SER A 266 -0.93 33.75 11.42
N ILE A 267 -2.19 33.63 11.86
CA ILE A 267 -3.24 32.97 11.09
C ILE A 267 -3.79 33.90 10.00
N SER A 268 -3.80 33.45 8.74
CA SER A 268 -4.41 34.14 7.60
C SER A 268 -5.00 33.15 6.59
N HIS A 269 -5.89 33.60 5.70
CA HIS A 269 -6.38 32.80 4.58
C HIS A 269 -6.19 33.50 3.22
N SER A 270 -6.03 32.72 2.16
CA SER A 270 -5.94 33.24 0.79
C SER A 270 -6.72 32.35 -0.19
N PRO A 271 -7.57 32.92 -1.08
CA PRO A 271 -7.88 34.34 -1.19
C PRO A 271 -8.70 34.86 0.02
N ASN A 272 -8.54 36.15 0.32
CA ASN A 272 -9.36 36.86 1.32
C ASN A 272 -9.97 38.13 0.70
N PRO A 273 -11.29 38.16 0.43
CA PRO A 273 -12.28 37.14 0.78
C PRO A 273 -12.29 35.94 -0.18
N VAL A 274 -12.75 34.78 0.31
CA VAL A 274 -12.96 33.56 -0.51
C VAL A 274 -14.08 33.79 -1.51
N THR A 275 -13.89 33.34 -2.75
CA THR A 275 -14.83 33.56 -3.86
C THR A 275 -15.80 32.38 -4.03
N ASN A 276 -16.60 32.42 -5.10
CA ASN A 276 -17.61 31.39 -5.42
C ASN A 276 -17.04 29.98 -5.60
N THR A 277 -15.72 29.82 -5.77
CA THR A 277 -15.06 28.50 -5.79
C THR A 277 -15.10 27.81 -4.42
N LYS A 278 -15.27 28.58 -3.32
CA LYS A 278 -15.17 28.09 -1.93
C LYS A 278 -13.84 27.39 -1.62
N GLU A 279 -12.80 27.76 -2.35
CA GLU A 279 -11.46 27.22 -2.22
C GLU A 279 -10.53 28.27 -1.63
N TYR A 280 -9.75 27.88 -0.61
CA TYR A 280 -8.77 28.74 0.04
C TYR A 280 -7.66 27.92 0.72
N THR A 281 -6.54 28.57 1.00
CA THR A 281 -5.48 28.04 1.86
C THR A 281 -5.51 28.78 3.19
N LEU A 282 -5.09 28.10 4.27
CA LEU A 282 -4.79 28.71 5.56
C LEU A 282 -3.29 28.73 5.78
N SER A 283 -2.76 29.85 6.24
CA SER A 283 -1.38 29.96 6.71
C SER A 283 -1.39 30.25 8.22
N PHE A 284 -0.54 29.55 8.99
CA PHE A 284 -0.42 29.72 10.45
C PHE A 284 0.92 29.14 10.95
N THR A 285 1.32 29.44 12.19
CA THR A 285 2.54 28.91 12.81
C THR A 285 2.18 28.10 14.06
N PRO A 286 2.30 26.76 14.04
CA PRO A 286 2.13 25.93 15.24
C PRO A 286 3.31 26.14 16.20
N ALA A 287 3.10 25.97 17.50
CA ALA A 287 4.15 26.10 18.50
C ALA A 287 3.94 25.12 19.65
N ASP A 288 5.03 24.51 20.08
CA ASP A 288 5.13 23.70 21.29
C ASP A 288 6.53 23.85 21.92
N ALA A 289 6.60 23.74 23.24
CA ALA A 289 7.84 23.95 24.00
C ALA A 289 8.78 22.73 23.97
N THR A 290 8.24 21.52 23.76
CA THR A 290 8.98 20.27 23.89
C THR A 290 9.14 19.57 22.54
N SER A 291 8.03 19.38 21.82
CA SER A 291 7.92 18.77 20.49
C SER A 291 8.39 19.72 19.39
N THR A 292 9.67 20.10 19.45
CA THR A 292 10.29 21.17 18.64
C THR A 292 10.98 20.70 17.36
N GLY A 293 11.28 19.41 17.25
CA GLY A 293 11.96 18.81 16.10
C GLY A 293 11.08 18.71 14.85
N ALA A 294 11.73 18.43 13.72
CA ALA A 294 11.06 18.33 12.42
C ALA A 294 9.95 17.26 12.43
N SER A 295 8.74 17.63 11.98
CA SER A 295 7.57 16.73 11.90
C SER A 295 7.15 16.09 13.24
N GLN A 296 7.52 16.66 14.39
CA GLN A 296 7.11 16.16 15.70
C GLN A 296 5.68 16.56 16.07
N MET A 297 5.14 17.61 15.44
CA MET A 297 3.76 18.06 15.63
C MET A 297 2.89 17.65 14.44
N ARG A 298 1.56 17.72 14.61
CA ARG A 298 0.60 17.61 13.51
C ARG A 298 -0.49 18.65 13.61
N TYR A 299 -1.15 18.95 12.48
CA TYR A 299 -2.33 19.80 12.46
C TYR A 299 -3.50 19.19 11.71
N GLU A 300 -4.70 19.67 12.04
CA GLU A 300 -5.96 19.41 11.35
C GLU A 300 -6.75 20.72 11.25
N VAL A 301 -7.61 20.83 10.23
CA VAL A 301 -8.56 21.94 10.10
C VAL A 301 -9.97 21.40 10.04
N TRP A 302 -10.85 21.95 10.88
CA TRP A 302 -12.23 21.50 11.04
C TRP A 302 -13.24 22.65 10.90
N THR A 303 -14.46 22.31 10.48
CA THR A 303 -15.56 23.28 10.44
C THR A 303 -16.22 23.54 11.80
N GLY A 304 -16.00 22.68 12.79
CA GLY A 304 -16.54 22.80 14.16
C GLY A 304 -15.46 22.63 15.23
N SER A 305 -15.76 23.08 16.45
CA SER A 305 -14.83 23.02 17.59
C SER A 305 -14.64 21.59 18.11
N GLY A 306 -13.54 21.34 18.81
CA GLY A 306 -13.20 20.03 19.37
C GLY A 306 -12.96 18.94 18.32
N GLY A 307 -12.77 19.31 17.04
CA GLY A 307 -12.72 18.38 15.91
C GLY A 307 -14.08 17.83 15.50
N SER A 308 -15.15 18.62 15.68
CA SER A 308 -16.48 18.30 15.17
C SER A 308 -16.71 18.86 13.76
N GLY A 309 -17.78 18.41 13.10
CA GLY A 309 -18.11 18.86 11.74
C GLY A 309 -17.27 18.15 10.67
N THR A 310 -16.99 18.84 9.56
CA THR A 310 -16.21 18.28 8.45
C THR A 310 -14.73 18.60 8.65
N LYS A 311 -13.87 17.59 8.52
CA LYS A 311 -12.42 17.77 8.45
C LYS A 311 -12.05 18.26 7.06
N LEU A 312 -11.50 19.48 6.97
CA LEU A 312 -11.08 20.08 5.71
C LEU A 312 -9.68 19.60 5.29
N THR A 313 -8.79 19.33 6.26
CA THR A 313 -7.47 18.74 6.01
C THR A 313 -6.88 18.11 7.27
N GLY A 314 -5.85 17.29 7.09
CA GLY A 314 -5.09 16.62 8.14
C GLY A 314 -5.60 15.23 8.53
N PRO A 315 -4.90 14.53 9.45
CA PRO A 315 -3.70 15.01 10.15
C PRO A 315 -2.48 15.12 9.25
N THR A 316 -1.79 16.26 9.30
CA THR A 316 -0.57 16.53 8.51
C THR A 316 0.57 16.91 9.45
N ASN A 317 1.78 16.40 9.18
CA ASN A 317 2.96 16.72 9.99
C ASN A 317 3.34 18.20 9.85
N CYS A 318 3.75 18.80 10.96
CA CYS A 318 4.30 20.15 11.02
C CYS A 318 5.42 20.23 12.06
N THR A 319 6.14 21.36 12.04
CA THR A 319 7.28 21.62 12.92
C THR A 319 6.96 22.86 13.75
N SER A 320 7.21 22.79 15.07
CA SER A 320 7.06 23.93 15.98
C SER A 320 7.82 25.16 15.46
N GLY A 321 7.20 26.34 15.55
CA GLY A 321 7.78 27.63 15.14
C GLY A 321 7.95 27.81 13.63
N THR A 322 7.59 26.82 12.80
CA THR A 322 7.71 26.90 11.33
C THR A 322 6.34 27.19 10.70
N GLY A 323 6.27 28.21 9.84
CA GLY A 323 5.03 28.56 9.13
C GLY A 323 4.51 27.41 8.27
N VAL A 324 3.23 27.08 8.43
CA VAL A 324 2.48 26.08 7.66
C VAL A 324 1.54 26.82 6.72
N THR A 325 1.48 26.37 5.46
CA THR A 325 0.38 26.69 4.55
C THR A 325 -0.33 25.40 4.17
N THR A 326 -1.64 25.35 4.38
CA THR A 326 -2.42 24.15 4.04
C THR A 326 -2.43 23.94 2.53
N PRO A 327 -2.66 22.70 2.06
CA PRO A 327 -3.19 22.48 0.72
C PRO A 327 -4.47 23.29 0.50
N THR A 328 -4.87 23.47 -0.76
CA THR A 328 -6.15 24.10 -1.09
C THR A 328 -7.30 23.35 -0.40
N LEU A 329 -8.02 24.06 0.47
CA LEU A 329 -9.17 23.56 1.20
C LEU A 329 -10.43 23.83 0.38
N SER A 330 -11.16 22.77 0.02
CA SER A 330 -12.48 22.88 -0.61
C SER A 330 -13.56 22.81 0.47
N ASP A 331 -14.19 23.95 0.77
CA ASP A 331 -15.08 24.11 1.91
C ASP A 331 -16.52 24.37 1.45
N SER A 332 -17.24 23.30 1.15
CA SER A 332 -18.63 23.37 0.68
C SER A 332 -19.57 24.09 1.67
N GLY A 333 -19.21 24.11 2.95
CA GLY A 333 -19.93 24.75 4.05
C GLY A 333 -19.69 26.25 4.22
N LEU A 334 -18.89 26.91 3.37
CA LEU A 334 -18.77 28.37 3.41
C LEU A 334 -20.09 29.06 3.04
N ALA A 335 -20.49 30.00 3.90
CA ALA A 335 -21.57 30.96 3.66
C ALA A 335 -21.00 32.35 3.34
N ASN A 336 -21.77 33.21 2.67
CA ASN A 336 -21.36 34.58 2.40
C ASN A 336 -21.23 35.37 3.71
N GLY A 337 -20.09 36.03 3.93
CA GLY A 337 -19.75 36.72 5.17
C GLY A 337 -18.66 36.00 5.96
N SER A 338 -18.68 36.15 7.29
CA SER A 338 -17.69 35.59 8.21
C SER A 338 -18.04 34.14 8.59
N ASN A 339 -17.08 33.23 8.46
CA ASN A 339 -17.22 31.82 8.81
C ASN A 339 -16.15 31.43 9.82
N THR A 340 -16.50 30.73 10.90
CA THR A 340 -15.51 30.23 11.87
C THR A 340 -15.02 28.84 11.46
N ARG A 341 -13.71 28.63 11.48
CA ARG A 341 -13.04 27.33 11.35
C ARG A 341 -12.08 27.14 12.51
N TYR A 342 -11.62 25.91 12.72
CA TYR A 342 -10.78 25.55 13.85
C TYR A 342 -9.51 24.86 13.37
N ILE A 343 -8.37 25.45 13.71
CA ILE A 343 -7.05 24.85 13.51
C ILE A 343 -6.72 24.10 14.79
N ARG A 344 -6.55 22.79 14.68
CA ARG A 344 -6.15 21.93 15.80
C ARG A 344 -4.72 21.50 15.60
N THR A 345 -3.89 21.66 16.62
CA THR A 345 -2.49 21.21 16.61
C THR A 345 -2.28 20.18 17.70
N ARG A 346 -1.52 19.13 17.38
CA ARG A 346 -1.15 18.08 18.32
C ARG A 346 0.37 18.01 18.43
N ASP A 347 0.88 17.76 19.63
CA ASP A 347 2.30 17.55 19.86
C ASP A 347 2.73 16.08 19.58
N GLY A 348 3.99 15.78 19.90
CA GLY A 348 4.58 14.45 19.76
C GLY A 348 4.09 13.42 20.78
N ALA A 349 3.42 13.84 21.86
CA ALA A 349 2.85 13.00 22.90
C ALA A 349 1.32 12.82 22.81
N GLY A 350 0.68 13.49 21.85
CA GLY A 350 -0.75 13.40 21.58
C GLY A 350 -1.62 14.42 22.32
N ASN A 351 -1.07 15.44 22.97
CA ASN A 351 -1.87 16.50 23.55
C ASN A 351 -2.29 17.50 22.45
N TRP A 352 -3.48 18.09 22.59
CA TRP A 352 -4.09 18.94 21.57
C TRP A 352 -4.28 20.37 22.04
N SER A 353 -4.05 21.32 21.14
CA SER A 353 -4.54 22.69 21.24
C SER A 353 -5.46 23.01 20.05
N GLU A 354 -6.30 24.02 20.20
CA GLU A 354 -7.26 24.43 19.18
C GLU A 354 -7.41 25.95 19.16
N LYS A 355 -7.34 26.53 17.96
CA LYS A 355 -7.57 27.95 17.73
C LYS A 355 -8.62 28.17 16.65
N SER A 356 -9.59 29.02 16.94
CA SER A 356 -10.56 29.46 15.95
C SER A 356 -9.94 30.47 14.98
N VAL A 357 -10.34 30.40 13.71
CA VAL A 357 -9.99 31.32 12.64
C VAL A 357 -11.24 31.79 11.92
N THR A 358 -11.28 33.07 11.58
CA THR A 358 -12.34 33.65 10.76
C THR A 358 -11.95 33.60 9.28
N VAL A 359 -12.73 32.88 8.48
CA VAL A 359 -12.65 32.85 7.02
C VAL A 359 -13.77 33.70 6.43
N THR A 360 -13.40 34.79 5.76
CA THR A 360 -14.38 35.70 5.14
C THR A 360 -14.62 35.27 3.69
N ALA A 361 -15.89 35.14 3.28
CA ALA A 361 -16.27 34.77 1.91
C ALA A 361 -17.21 35.82 1.27
N LEU A 362 -16.96 36.17 0.01
CA LEU A 362 -17.84 36.95 -0.86
C LEU A 362 -18.37 36.06 -1.98
N LEU A 363 -19.48 35.38 -1.70
CA LEU A 363 -20.08 34.38 -2.59
C LEU A 363 -21.15 34.99 -3.52
N LYS A 364 -21.04 36.28 -3.89
CA LYS A 364 -22.00 36.96 -4.78
C LYS A 364 -21.56 36.87 -6.25
N VAL A 365 -22.55 36.73 -7.14
CA VAL A 365 -22.45 37.01 -8.58
C VAL A 365 -23.14 38.35 -8.85
N ALA A 366 -22.59 39.21 -9.72
CA ALA A 366 -23.17 40.51 -10.10
C ALA A 366 -24.65 40.34 -10.49
N LYS A 367 -25.53 41.12 -9.83
CA LYS A 367 -26.92 40.68 -9.58
C LYS A 367 -27.99 41.22 -10.53
N GLU A 368 -27.75 42.30 -11.31
CA GLU A 368 -28.75 42.88 -12.23
C GLU A 368 -28.12 43.89 -13.21
N ILE A 369 -28.58 43.93 -14.48
CA ILE A 369 -28.29 45.02 -15.44
C ILE A 369 -29.64 45.55 -15.96
N THR A 370 -29.89 46.84 -15.79
CA THR A 370 -31.04 47.57 -16.36
C THR A 370 -30.52 48.58 -17.38
N VAL A 371 -31.07 48.55 -18.60
CA VAL A 371 -30.74 49.52 -19.66
C VAL A 371 -32.04 50.09 -20.22
N ASP A 372 -32.15 51.41 -20.25
CA ASP A 372 -33.27 52.17 -20.82
C ASP A 372 -32.71 53.22 -21.80
N PRO A 373 -32.58 52.90 -23.09
CA PRO A 373 -32.10 53.84 -24.09
C PRO A 373 -33.27 54.64 -24.66
N ALA A 374 -33.93 55.48 -23.86
CA ALA A 374 -34.88 56.45 -24.39
C ALA A 374 -34.13 57.50 -25.24
N GLY A 375 -34.21 57.39 -26.57
CA GLY A 375 -33.88 58.48 -27.51
C GLY A 375 -32.55 58.42 -28.29
N ALA A 376 -31.82 57.31 -28.32
CA ALA A 376 -30.59 57.20 -29.10
C ALA A 376 -30.82 56.56 -30.47
N GLY A 377 -30.58 57.30 -31.56
CA GLY A 377 -30.62 56.78 -32.92
C GLY A 377 -29.60 55.66 -33.15
N ALA A 378 -30.05 54.59 -33.81
CA ALA A 378 -29.30 53.47 -34.40
C ALA A 378 -28.01 53.02 -33.67
N ALA A 379 -28.12 52.06 -32.75
CA ALA A 379 -26.97 51.32 -32.21
C ALA A 379 -27.28 49.82 -32.07
N ALA A 380 -26.32 48.97 -32.45
CA ALA A 380 -26.35 47.53 -32.15
C ALA A 380 -25.98 47.32 -30.67
N VAL A 381 -26.81 46.56 -29.93
CA VAL A 381 -26.66 46.37 -28.48
C VAL A 381 -26.41 44.90 -28.15
N THR A 382 -25.30 44.61 -27.46
CA THR A 382 -24.99 43.28 -26.89
C THR A 382 -24.91 43.38 -25.37
N LEU A 383 -25.77 42.65 -24.65
CA LEU A 383 -25.82 42.67 -23.18
C LEU A 383 -25.78 41.25 -22.60
N LYS A 384 -24.92 41.04 -21.60
CA LYS A 384 -24.74 39.75 -20.90
C LYS A 384 -24.82 39.95 -19.39
N ALA A 385 -25.74 39.26 -18.71
CA ALA A 385 -25.87 39.31 -17.25
C ALA A 385 -26.02 37.91 -16.64
N ALA A 386 -25.51 37.70 -15.42
CA ALA A 386 -25.52 36.37 -14.80
C ALA A 386 -26.85 35.98 -14.14
N ARG A 387 -27.76 36.93 -13.87
CA ARG A 387 -29.06 36.66 -13.21
C ARG A 387 -30.26 37.21 -13.98
N ARG A 388 -30.34 38.52 -14.19
CA ARG A 388 -31.51 39.16 -14.81
C ARG A 388 -31.12 40.31 -15.72
N ILE A 389 -31.72 40.37 -16.91
CA ILE A 389 -31.79 41.56 -17.77
C ILE A 389 -33.26 42.00 -17.84
N VAL A 390 -33.49 43.29 -17.62
CA VAL A 390 -34.75 43.97 -17.93
C VAL A 390 -34.44 45.03 -18.98
N ALA A 391 -35.04 44.91 -20.17
CA ALA A 391 -34.88 45.85 -21.27
C ALA A 391 -36.25 46.37 -21.72
N GLY A 392 -36.40 47.69 -21.77
CA GLY A 392 -37.47 48.38 -22.49
C GLY A 392 -36.85 49.09 -23.69
N MET A 393 -37.34 48.84 -24.90
CA MET A 393 -36.80 49.42 -26.13
C MET A 393 -37.94 50.06 -26.92
N ASP A 394 -38.31 51.29 -26.55
CA ASP A 394 -39.35 52.05 -27.24
C ASP A 394 -38.68 53.09 -28.16
N GLY A 395 -38.71 52.87 -29.48
CA GLY A 395 -38.06 53.76 -30.44
C GLY A 395 -37.86 53.21 -31.86
N ALA A 396 -38.14 54.06 -32.86
CA ALA A 396 -38.40 53.76 -34.26
C ALA A 396 -37.27 53.12 -35.13
N ALA A 397 -36.19 52.55 -34.57
CA ALA A 397 -35.19 51.83 -35.38
C ALA A 397 -34.24 50.95 -34.53
N VAL A 398 -34.61 49.69 -34.28
CA VAL A 398 -33.68 48.66 -33.76
C VAL A 398 -33.18 47.82 -34.92
N VAL A 399 -31.86 47.79 -35.17
CA VAL A 399 -31.26 47.03 -36.29
C VAL A 399 -30.76 45.64 -35.88
N ALA A 400 -30.28 45.45 -34.64
CA ALA A 400 -29.97 44.12 -34.06
C ALA A 400 -29.73 44.18 -32.53
N ALA A 401 -30.26 43.21 -31.76
CA ALA A 401 -30.04 43.06 -30.32
C ALA A 401 -29.68 41.61 -29.94
N ASN A 402 -28.57 41.43 -29.20
CA ASN A 402 -28.12 40.13 -28.67
C ASN A 402 -28.13 40.16 -27.12
N LEU A 403 -29.10 39.46 -26.50
CA LEU A 403 -29.32 39.47 -25.05
C LEU A 403 -29.11 38.08 -24.43
N THR A 404 -28.33 37.98 -23.36
CA THR A 404 -28.08 36.70 -22.65
C THR A 404 -28.16 36.86 -21.13
N ALA A 405 -29.08 36.13 -20.47
CA ALA A 405 -29.24 36.16 -19.01
C ALA A 405 -29.82 34.87 -18.39
N ALA A 406 -29.71 34.67 -17.07
CA ALA A 406 -30.41 33.54 -16.43
C ALA A 406 -31.94 33.71 -16.52
N ARG A 407 -32.48 34.92 -16.35
CA ARG A 407 -33.88 35.27 -16.64
C ARG A 407 -33.93 36.55 -17.49
N LEU A 408 -34.73 36.55 -18.56
CA LEU A 408 -34.85 37.69 -19.48
C LEU A 408 -36.29 38.20 -19.53
N ILE A 409 -36.47 39.51 -19.32
CA ILE A 409 -37.76 40.20 -19.46
C ILE A 409 -37.54 41.33 -20.48
N ALA A 410 -38.17 41.20 -21.65
CA ALA A 410 -38.19 42.24 -22.67
C ALA A 410 -39.61 42.82 -22.76
N ALA A 411 -39.77 44.09 -22.38
CA ALA A 411 -41.05 44.78 -22.46
C ALA A 411 -41.06 45.67 -23.70
N GLY A 412 -41.86 45.29 -24.71
CA GLY A 412 -42.12 46.06 -25.92
C GLY A 412 -40.90 46.20 -26.84
N ILE A 413 -40.78 45.33 -27.84
CA ILE A 413 -39.93 45.60 -29.01
C ILE A 413 -40.87 46.02 -30.14
N ASP A 414 -40.90 47.31 -30.46
CA ASP A 414 -41.69 47.88 -31.56
C ASP A 414 -40.77 48.10 -32.77
N GLY A 415 -40.86 47.21 -33.77
CA GLY A 415 -40.03 47.27 -34.98
C GLY A 415 -40.87 47.50 -36.24
N SER A 416 -40.82 48.72 -36.80
CA SER A 416 -41.45 49.05 -38.09
C SER A 416 -40.58 48.76 -39.32
N ALA A 417 -39.34 48.30 -39.14
CA ALA A 417 -38.42 47.90 -40.20
C ALA A 417 -37.63 46.62 -39.81
N ALA A 418 -37.23 45.83 -40.81
CA ALA A 418 -36.67 44.49 -40.64
C ALA A 418 -35.53 44.43 -39.59
N ALA A 419 -35.73 43.62 -38.54
CA ALA A 419 -34.81 43.47 -37.43
C ALA A 419 -34.53 41.98 -37.14
N GLU A 420 -33.27 41.65 -36.83
CA GLU A 420 -32.87 40.33 -36.31
C GLU A 420 -32.65 40.42 -34.80
N VAL A 421 -33.42 39.65 -34.02
CA VAL A 421 -33.38 39.68 -32.55
C VAL A 421 -32.94 38.32 -32.00
N GLY A 422 -31.79 38.31 -31.32
CA GLY A 422 -31.21 37.13 -30.67
C GLY A 422 -31.38 37.18 -29.15
N MET A 423 -32.13 36.23 -28.59
CA MET A 423 -32.38 36.17 -27.14
C MET A 423 -32.14 34.76 -26.60
N SER A 424 -31.35 34.66 -25.53
CA SER A 424 -31.06 33.39 -24.85
C SER A 424 -31.20 33.53 -23.33
N ALA A 425 -31.93 32.62 -22.69
CA ALA A 425 -32.04 32.60 -21.24
C ALA A 425 -32.19 31.20 -20.61
N ALA A 426 -31.62 31.04 -19.41
CA ALA A 426 -31.55 29.74 -18.71
C ALA A 426 -32.84 29.33 -17.98
N THR A 427 -33.62 30.28 -17.47
CA THR A 427 -34.80 30.03 -16.60
C THR A 427 -36.12 30.50 -17.19
N GLY A 428 -36.09 31.26 -18.28
CA GLY A 428 -37.29 31.70 -19.00
C GLY A 428 -37.11 33.01 -19.75
N ILE A 429 -37.89 33.16 -20.83
CA ILE A 429 -38.01 34.39 -21.62
C ILE A 429 -39.48 34.85 -21.53
N SER A 430 -39.70 36.10 -21.13
CA SER A 430 -40.99 36.78 -21.32
C SER A 430 -40.77 37.94 -22.28
N ALA A 431 -41.47 37.93 -23.41
CA ALA A 431 -41.32 38.94 -24.45
C ALA A 431 -42.67 39.28 -25.08
N THR A 432 -42.90 40.57 -25.31
CA THR A 432 -43.98 41.08 -26.18
C THR A 432 -43.32 41.70 -27.40
N ILE A 433 -43.62 41.18 -28.59
CA ILE A 433 -42.97 41.59 -29.86
C ILE A 433 -44.05 42.15 -30.78
N TYR A 434 -43.93 43.41 -31.17
CA TYR A 434 -44.79 44.05 -32.16
C TYR A 434 -43.99 44.23 -33.46
N ALA A 435 -44.44 43.59 -34.54
CA ALA A 435 -43.71 43.57 -35.81
C ALA A 435 -44.59 44.11 -36.94
N GLY A 436 -44.19 45.22 -37.56
CA GLY A 436 -44.85 45.78 -38.75
C GLY A 436 -44.25 45.30 -40.08
N GLY A 437 -43.29 44.37 -40.07
CA GLY A 437 -42.54 43.88 -41.23
C GLY A 437 -41.80 42.56 -40.97
N TRP A 438 -40.94 42.11 -41.90
CA TRP A 438 -40.17 40.86 -41.78
C TRP A 438 -39.33 40.82 -40.48
N VAL A 439 -39.59 39.84 -39.60
CA VAL A 439 -38.84 39.63 -38.35
C VAL A 439 -38.28 38.22 -38.30
N GLY A 440 -36.96 38.11 -38.12
CA GLY A 440 -36.28 36.85 -37.77
C GLY A 440 -35.98 36.84 -36.27
N ALA A 441 -36.69 36.00 -35.50
CA ALA A 441 -36.47 35.83 -34.07
C ALA A 441 -35.81 34.48 -33.78
N ARG A 442 -34.65 34.49 -33.12
CA ARG A 442 -33.96 33.27 -32.66
C ARG A 442 -34.03 33.20 -31.13
N LEU A 443 -34.98 32.41 -30.64
CA LEU A 443 -35.25 32.24 -29.20
C LEU A 443 -34.71 30.89 -28.74
N LEU A 444 -33.81 30.91 -27.75
CA LEU A 444 -33.22 29.72 -27.15
C LEU A 444 -33.52 29.70 -25.63
N PRO A 445 -34.55 28.98 -25.16
CA PRO A 445 -34.83 28.74 -23.75
C PRO A 445 -34.40 27.35 -23.29
N ALA A 446 -34.26 27.23 -21.96
CA ALA A 446 -34.26 25.96 -21.26
C ALA A 446 -35.49 25.76 -20.34
N ALA A 447 -36.52 26.64 -20.34
CA ALA A 447 -37.68 26.42 -19.46
C ALA A 447 -39.08 26.96 -19.85
N PHE A 448 -39.27 28.13 -20.49
CA PHE A 448 -40.65 28.67 -20.72
C PHE A 448 -40.67 29.86 -21.70
N ILE A 449 -41.70 29.97 -22.56
CA ILE A 449 -42.01 31.14 -23.41
C ILE A 449 -43.51 31.50 -23.24
N ASN A 450 -43.80 32.74 -22.84
CA ASN A 450 -45.11 33.39 -23.08
C ASN A 450 -44.90 34.45 -24.17
N ALA A 451 -45.57 34.29 -25.31
CA ALA A 451 -45.59 35.25 -26.40
C ALA A 451 -47.04 35.69 -26.64
N ASP A 452 -47.39 36.89 -26.17
CA ASP A 452 -48.69 37.51 -26.45
C ASP A 452 -48.58 38.28 -27.78
N ALA A 453 -49.31 37.80 -28.79
CA ALA A 453 -49.58 38.39 -30.11
C ALA A 453 -48.41 38.46 -31.13
N LEU A 454 -48.41 37.55 -32.11
CA LEU A 454 -47.83 37.78 -33.44
C LEU A 454 -48.92 38.38 -34.33
N ALA A 455 -48.84 39.67 -34.65
CA ALA A 455 -49.84 40.31 -35.48
C ALA A 455 -49.17 41.09 -36.64
N TRP A 456 -49.71 40.89 -37.85
CA TRP A 456 -49.47 41.59 -39.13
C TRP A 456 -48.17 41.25 -39.89
N GLY A 457 -48.21 40.14 -40.66
CA GLY A 457 -47.24 39.84 -41.73
C GLY A 457 -46.88 38.35 -41.86
N THR A 458 -46.36 37.93 -43.01
CA THR A 458 -45.79 36.59 -43.24
C THR A 458 -44.55 36.40 -42.35
N ALA A 459 -44.60 35.45 -41.40
CA ALA A 459 -43.56 35.23 -40.40
C ALA A 459 -42.92 33.84 -40.55
N ASN A 460 -41.58 33.79 -40.64
CA ASN A 460 -40.79 32.56 -40.49
C ASN A 460 -40.21 32.53 -39.06
N ALA A 461 -40.75 31.68 -38.19
CA ALA A 461 -40.31 31.55 -36.80
C ALA A 461 -39.66 30.20 -36.54
N VAL A 462 -38.45 30.20 -35.96
CA VAL A 462 -37.78 28.97 -35.47
C VAL A 462 -37.76 29.00 -33.94
N LEU A 463 -38.64 28.22 -33.33
CA LEU A 463 -38.83 28.14 -31.88
C LEU A 463 -38.35 26.77 -31.37
N ARG A 464 -37.37 26.76 -30.45
CA ARG A 464 -36.88 25.53 -29.80
C ARG A 464 -37.11 25.69 -28.30
N THR A 465 -37.81 24.80 -27.58
CA THR A 465 -38.07 24.97 -26.14
C THR A 465 -38.08 23.66 -25.34
N THR A 466 -37.98 23.75 -24.00
CA THR A 466 -38.29 22.71 -22.99
C THR A 466 -38.98 23.42 -21.82
N PRO A 467 -40.12 23.00 -21.19
CA PRO A 467 -40.99 21.85 -21.42
C PRO A 467 -42.43 22.18 -21.91
N LEU A 468 -42.85 23.45 -22.09
CA LEU A 468 -44.19 23.77 -22.63
C LEU A 468 -44.14 25.02 -23.50
N LEU A 469 -44.75 24.93 -24.70
CA LEU A 469 -44.94 26.06 -25.61
C LEU A 469 -46.45 26.30 -25.76
N THR A 470 -46.90 27.49 -25.35
CA THR A 470 -48.27 27.99 -25.57
C THR A 470 -48.20 29.17 -26.53
N THR A 471 -48.88 29.08 -27.68
CA THR A 471 -48.96 30.16 -28.67
C THR A 471 -50.40 30.38 -29.09
N GLU A 472 -50.85 31.64 -29.08
CA GLU A 472 -52.14 32.06 -29.66
C GLU A 472 -51.87 32.75 -31.00
N VAL A 473 -52.40 32.18 -32.09
CA VAL A 473 -52.27 32.74 -33.44
C VAL A 473 -53.61 33.33 -33.86
N ASN A 474 -53.70 34.66 -33.91
CA ASN A 474 -54.91 35.38 -34.32
C ASN A 474 -54.70 36.05 -35.69
N GLY A 475 -55.37 35.52 -36.72
CA GLY A 475 -55.59 36.15 -38.03
C GLY A 475 -54.34 36.42 -38.89
N ALA A 476 -53.92 35.47 -39.72
CA ALA A 476 -53.12 35.71 -40.94
C ALA A 476 -53.08 34.47 -41.85
N ALA A 477 -52.93 34.71 -43.15
CA ALA A 477 -52.74 33.68 -44.18
C ALA A 477 -51.32 33.08 -44.11
N GLY A 478 -51.22 31.76 -43.97
CA GLY A 478 -49.99 30.97 -44.12
C GLY A 478 -48.97 31.14 -42.98
N VAL A 479 -48.85 30.12 -42.13
CA VAL A 479 -47.78 30.00 -41.11
C VAL A 479 -46.93 28.79 -41.45
N ASP A 480 -45.63 28.99 -41.68
CA ASP A 480 -44.63 27.90 -41.82
C ASP A 480 -43.73 27.93 -40.57
N ALA A 481 -44.04 27.07 -39.59
CA ALA A 481 -43.40 27.08 -38.27
C ALA A 481 -42.76 25.73 -37.96
N LEU A 482 -41.46 25.72 -37.67
CA LEU A 482 -40.72 24.55 -37.20
C LEU A 482 -40.62 24.57 -35.67
N LEU A 483 -41.34 23.67 -35.00
CA LEU A 483 -41.54 23.66 -33.54
C LEU A 483 -40.99 22.36 -32.91
N ARG A 484 -40.24 22.44 -31.79
CA ARG A 484 -39.64 21.27 -31.08
C ARG A 484 -39.78 21.41 -29.55
N SER A 485 -40.30 20.39 -28.85
CA SER A 485 -40.50 20.36 -27.37
C SER A 485 -40.27 18.94 -26.79
N THR A 486 -39.73 18.81 -25.57
CA THR A 486 -39.51 17.52 -24.89
C THR A 486 -40.57 17.11 -23.87
N ALA A 487 -41.59 17.93 -23.57
CA ALA A 487 -42.59 17.60 -22.54
C ALA A 487 -44.07 17.83 -22.92
N GLY A 488 -44.35 18.34 -24.12
CA GLY A 488 -45.73 18.50 -24.63
C GLY A 488 -45.93 19.77 -25.46
N PHE A 489 -47.08 19.86 -26.12
CA PHE A 489 -47.42 20.94 -27.07
C PHE A 489 -48.93 21.28 -27.04
N ALA A 490 -49.28 22.58 -27.04
CA ALA A 490 -50.65 23.07 -27.14
C ALA A 490 -50.76 24.26 -28.11
N VAL A 491 -51.57 24.12 -29.17
CA VAL A 491 -51.85 25.18 -30.16
C VAL A 491 -53.35 25.45 -30.23
N THR A 492 -53.71 26.74 -30.18
CA THR A 492 -55.05 27.22 -30.45
C THR A 492 -54.98 28.12 -31.70
N ALA A 493 -55.63 27.70 -32.79
CA ALA A 493 -55.73 28.47 -34.02
C ALA A 493 -57.19 28.87 -34.26
N THR A 494 -57.43 30.17 -34.48
CA THR A 494 -58.78 30.71 -34.73
C THR A 494 -58.81 31.37 -36.11
N GLY A 495 -59.61 30.84 -37.05
CA GLY A 495 -59.93 31.50 -38.33
C GLY A 495 -58.94 31.35 -39.51
N ALA A 496 -58.17 30.25 -39.60
CA ALA A 496 -57.23 30.00 -40.71
C ALA A 496 -57.88 29.27 -41.91
N SER A 497 -57.43 29.56 -43.14
CA SER A 497 -57.95 28.93 -44.38
C SER A 497 -57.18 27.69 -44.84
N GLU A 498 -55.88 27.56 -44.52
CA GLU A 498 -55.04 26.36 -44.72
C GLU A 498 -53.91 26.36 -43.66
N ALA A 499 -53.60 25.20 -43.06
CA ALA A 499 -52.52 25.06 -42.08
C ALA A 499 -51.76 23.74 -42.31
N SER A 500 -50.43 23.79 -42.32
CA SER A 500 -49.54 22.62 -42.37
C SER A 500 -48.54 22.71 -41.21
N ALA A 501 -48.44 21.66 -40.40
CA ALA A 501 -47.53 21.62 -39.25
C ALA A 501 -46.71 20.32 -39.28
N TRP A 502 -45.39 20.44 -39.23
CA TRP A 502 -44.47 19.30 -39.14
C TRP A 502 -44.04 19.10 -37.68
N LEU A 503 -44.55 18.06 -37.02
CA LEU A 503 -44.31 17.80 -35.59
C LEU A 503 -43.33 16.65 -35.40
N ALA A 504 -42.13 16.92 -34.89
CA ALA A 504 -41.13 15.90 -34.60
C ALA A 504 -40.88 15.79 -33.08
N ILE A 505 -41.25 14.63 -32.52
CA ILE A 505 -40.86 14.10 -31.19
C ILE A 505 -41.53 14.85 -30.01
N VAL A 506 -42.60 14.30 -29.43
CA VAL A 506 -43.22 14.75 -28.16
C VAL A 506 -43.81 13.58 -27.34
N PRO A 507 -43.86 13.64 -25.99
CA PRO A 507 -44.48 12.61 -25.14
C PRO A 507 -46.02 12.74 -24.99
N GLU A 508 -46.59 13.94 -25.16
CA GLU A 508 -48.04 14.21 -25.03
C GLU A 508 -48.45 15.33 -26.01
N LEU A 509 -49.60 15.19 -26.67
CA LEU A 509 -50.11 16.12 -27.69
C LEU A 509 -51.60 16.44 -27.47
N ALA A 510 -51.95 17.73 -27.32
CA ALA A 510 -53.35 18.19 -27.30
C ALA A 510 -53.60 19.17 -28.45
N VAL A 511 -54.55 18.83 -29.35
CA VAL A 511 -54.87 19.62 -30.55
C VAL A 511 -56.33 20.07 -30.48
N GLY A 512 -56.57 21.39 -30.46
CA GLY A 512 -57.90 21.98 -30.56
C GLY A 512 -58.04 22.77 -31.86
N ILE A 513 -58.89 22.31 -32.78
CA ILE A 513 -59.17 22.99 -34.06
C ILE A 513 -60.62 23.48 -34.01
N ALA A 514 -60.84 24.79 -34.12
CA ALA A 514 -62.17 25.38 -34.24
C ALA A 514 -62.31 26.05 -35.61
N GLY A 515 -62.96 25.37 -36.56
CA GLY A 515 -63.14 25.87 -37.94
C GLY A 515 -63.96 24.93 -38.82
N THR A 516 -64.37 25.41 -40.01
CA THR A 516 -65.32 24.75 -40.92
C THR A 516 -64.67 24.04 -42.13
N ALA A 517 -63.34 23.87 -42.17
CA ALA A 517 -62.61 23.35 -43.34
C ALA A 517 -61.77 22.08 -43.05
N THR A 518 -61.51 21.30 -44.10
CA THR A 518 -60.71 20.06 -44.12
C THR A 518 -59.26 20.33 -43.69
N THR A 519 -58.77 19.58 -42.69
CA THR A 519 -57.40 19.72 -42.15
C THR A 519 -56.69 18.37 -42.18
N THR A 520 -55.43 18.31 -42.64
CA THR A 520 -54.60 17.10 -42.65
C THR A 520 -53.50 17.22 -41.59
N VAL A 521 -53.33 16.21 -40.73
CA VAL A 521 -52.34 16.22 -39.63
C VAL A 521 -51.56 14.90 -39.67
N GLU A 522 -50.22 14.97 -39.75
CA GLU A 522 -49.30 13.81 -39.77
C GLU A 522 -48.44 13.80 -38.49
N VAL A 523 -48.35 12.67 -37.76
CA VAL A 523 -47.71 12.62 -36.42
C VAL A 523 -46.90 11.34 -36.17
N SER A 524 -45.79 11.40 -35.40
CA SER A 524 -44.90 10.26 -35.03
C SER A 524 -44.50 10.28 -33.54
N PHE A 525 -44.43 9.13 -32.84
CA PHE A 525 -44.27 9.02 -31.36
C PHE A 525 -43.41 7.81 -30.88
N ARG A 526 -43.07 7.70 -29.56
CA ARG A 526 -42.23 6.62 -28.95
C ARG A 526 -42.79 5.94 -27.66
N SER A 527 -44.01 6.23 -27.20
CA SER A 527 -44.63 5.59 -26.01
C SER A 527 -46.17 5.70 -26.01
N ASP A 528 -46.86 5.01 -25.09
CA ASP A 528 -48.32 5.07 -24.88
C ASP A 528 -48.84 6.52 -24.83
N PHE A 529 -49.89 6.82 -25.60
CA PHE A 529 -50.47 8.17 -25.75
C PHE A 529 -52.00 8.13 -25.80
N THR A 530 -52.67 9.19 -25.33
CA THR A 530 -54.14 9.37 -25.41
C THR A 530 -54.48 10.58 -26.30
N ALA A 531 -55.12 10.34 -27.45
CA ALA A 531 -55.62 11.40 -28.31
C ALA A 531 -57.08 11.78 -27.96
N SER A 532 -57.38 13.07 -27.79
CA SER A 532 -58.75 13.59 -27.72
C SER A 532 -59.01 14.46 -28.95
N ILE A 533 -59.91 14.01 -29.82
CA ILE A 533 -60.34 14.74 -31.02
C ILE A 533 -61.82 15.07 -30.83
N ALA A 534 -62.17 16.35 -30.77
CA ALA A 534 -63.55 16.80 -30.63
C ALA A 534 -63.98 17.62 -31.85
N GLY A 535 -64.86 17.05 -32.69
CA GLY A 535 -65.60 17.74 -33.75
C GLY A 535 -65.13 17.47 -35.20
N HIS A 536 -66.00 16.78 -35.96
CA HIS A 536 -66.06 16.66 -37.44
C HIS A 536 -65.09 15.71 -38.19
N ALA A 537 -65.41 15.49 -39.49
CA ALA A 537 -65.46 14.19 -40.19
C ALA A 537 -64.16 13.70 -40.86
N GLU A 538 -63.94 12.38 -40.73
CA GLU A 538 -62.86 11.52 -41.29
C GLU A 538 -61.41 11.86 -40.90
N VAL A 539 -60.85 11.05 -40.00
CA VAL A 539 -59.41 11.03 -39.64
C VAL A 539 -58.81 9.72 -40.15
N ALA A 540 -57.86 9.80 -41.09
CA ALA A 540 -57.03 8.66 -41.49
C ALA A 540 -55.69 8.74 -40.74
N ALA A 541 -55.43 7.82 -39.81
CA ALA A 541 -54.19 7.78 -39.03
C ALA A 541 -53.45 6.45 -39.26
N ALA A 542 -52.15 6.52 -39.56
CA ALA A 542 -51.24 5.36 -39.62
C ALA A 542 -50.29 5.41 -38.40
N PHE A 543 -50.17 4.31 -37.65
CA PHE A 543 -49.38 4.22 -36.41
C PHE A 543 -48.30 3.13 -36.50
N GLN A 544 -47.07 3.40 -36.00
CA GLN A 544 -45.97 2.42 -35.91
C GLN A 544 -45.19 2.60 -34.58
N GLU A 545 -44.96 1.53 -33.81
CA GLU A 545 -44.41 1.55 -32.43
C GLU A 545 -42.98 0.95 -32.36
N TYR A 546 -42.11 1.51 -31.49
CA TYR A 546 -40.81 0.94 -31.11
C TYR A 546 -40.66 0.88 -29.57
N VAL A 547 -40.53 -0.33 -29.01
CA VAL A 547 -40.37 -0.61 -27.56
C VAL A 547 -38.90 -0.95 -27.22
N THR A 548 -38.41 -0.61 -26.01
CA THR A 548 -37.16 -1.21 -25.47
C THR A 548 -37.29 -1.71 -24.01
N PRO A 549 -36.70 -2.87 -23.66
CA PRO A 549 -36.91 -3.61 -22.39
C PRO A 549 -35.89 -3.26 -21.28
N GLY A 550 -36.18 -3.59 -20.02
CA GLY A 550 -35.43 -3.16 -18.82
C GLY A 550 -34.16 -3.97 -18.44
N GLY A 551 -32.97 -3.38 -18.63
CA GLY A 551 -31.67 -3.84 -18.11
C GLY A 551 -30.85 -2.70 -17.45
N TYR A 552 -29.76 -3.04 -16.71
CA TYR A 552 -28.83 -2.08 -16.11
C TYR A 552 -28.14 -1.24 -17.19
N ARG A 553 -28.15 0.10 -17.07
CA ARG A 553 -27.58 0.98 -18.10
C ARG A 553 -26.07 1.15 -17.93
N LEU A 554 -25.35 1.05 -19.05
CA LEU A 554 -23.96 1.49 -19.18
C LEU A 554 -23.92 2.94 -19.64
N ARG A 555 -22.95 3.72 -19.15
CA ARG A 555 -22.74 5.12 -19.55
C ARG A 555 -21.25 5.40 -19.68
N ALA A 556 -20.84 6.10 -20.74
CA ALA A 556 -19.46 6.56 -20.88
C ALA A 556 -19.42 8.09 -20.98
N ASP A 557 -18.78 8.73 -20.00
CA ASP A 557 -18.61 10.18 -19.97
C ASP A 557 -17.29 10.56 -20.67
N LEU A 558 -17.36 11.57 -21.55
CA LEU A 558 -16.22 12.02 -22.35
C LEU A 558 -15.62 13.31 -21.78
N PHE A 559 -14.29 13.36 -21.71
CA PHE A 559 -13.52 14.48 -21.18
C PHE A 559 -12.36 14.85 -22.12
N ASP A 560 -11.90 16.09 -22.03
CA ASP A 560 -10.63 16.50 -22.64
C ASP A 560 -9.41 16.03 -21.83
N ALA A 561 -8.21 16.34 -22.33
CA ALA A 561 -6.93 16.01 -21.67
C ALA A 561 -6.72 16.76 -20.33
N SER A 562 -7.58 17.69 -19.96
CA SER A 562 -7.57 18.41 -18.67
C SER A 562 -8.66 17.89 -17.71
N ASP A 563 -9.32 16.77 -18.04
CA ASP A 563 -10.46 16.20 -17.29
C ASP A 563 -11.67 17.15 -17.22
N VAL A 564 -11.86 18.02 -18.22
CA VAL A 564 -13.07 18.84 -18.38
C VAL A 564 -14.10 18.09 -19.25
N PRO A 565 -15.39 17.98 -18.84
CA PRO A 565 -16.41 17.30 -19.64
C PRO A 565 -16.59 17.94 -21.03
N LEU A 566 -16.67 17.12 -22.07
CA LEU A 566 -16.92 17.59 -23.43
C LEU A 566 -18.38 18.00 -23.62
N SER A 567 -18.61 19.04 -24.43
CA SER A 567 -19.96 19.55 -24.73
C SER A 567 -20.82 18.60 -25.56
N SER A 568 -20.23 17.54 -26.14
CA SER A 568 -20.94 16.46 -26.83
C SER A 568 -21.86 15.67 -25.88
N GLY A 569 -21.63 15.75 -24.57
CA GLY A 569 -22.34 14.98 -23.57
C GLY A 569 -21.85 13.52 -23.48
N PRO A 570 -22.46 12.72 -22.60
CA PRO A 570 -22.07 11.33 -22.40
C PRO A 570 -22.74 10.39 -23.42
N LEU A 571 -22.07 9.27 -23.68
CA LEU A 571 -22.58 8.16 -24.48
C LEU A 571 -23.52 7.30 -23.61
N TRP A 572 -24.79 7.26 -23.99
CA TRP A 572 -25.84 6.52 -23.27
C TRP A 572 -26.22 5.21 -23.96
N THR A 573 -26.06 5.14 -25.28
CA THR A 573 -26.39 3.94 -26.07
C THR A 573 -25.11 3.18 -26.37
N ILE A 574 -24.67 2.39 -25.39
CA ILE A 574 -23.54 1.47 -25.55
C ILE A 574 -24.09 0.12 -25.97
N LEU A 575 -23.75 -0.31 -27.19
CA LEU A 575 -24.17 -1.57 -27.80
C LEU A 575 -23.37 -2.76 -27.25
N GLY A 576 -22.22 -2.48 -26.65
CA GLY A 576 -21.33 -3.47 -26.06
C GLY A 576 -19.93 -2.91 -25.93
N GLY A 577 -19.03 -3.72 -25.41
CA GLY A 577 -17.62 -3.33 -25.25
C GLY A 577 -16.94 -4.14 -24.18
N ASP A 578 -15.68 -3.85 -23.95
CA ASP A 578 -14.89 -4.51 -22.92
C ASP A 578 -13.86 -3.59 -22.29
N TYR A 579 -13.38 -3.99 -21.12
CA TYR A 579 -12.14 -3.48 -20.58
C TYR A 579 -11.33 -4.60 -19.93
N ALA A 580 -10.01 -4.44 -19.95
CA ALA A 580 -9.07 -5.39 -19.41
C ALA A 580 -8.00 -4.71 -18.56
N ALA A 581 -7.48 -5.45 -17.60
CA ALA A 581 -6.30 -5.07 -16.84
C ALA A 581 -5.45 -6.31 -16.60
N SER A 582 -4.15 -6.14 -16.74
CA SER A 582 -3.15 -7.20 -16.55
C SER A 582 -2.01 -6.67 -15.70
N LEU A 583 -1.28 -7.59 -15.07
CA LEU A 583 -0.05 -7.27 -14.36
C LEU A 583 1.06 -6.90 -15.37
N ASP A 584 1.87 -5.90 -15.06
CA ASP A 584 2.96 -5.37 -15.91
C ASP A 584 2.55 -4.76 -17.26
N GLU A 585 1.25 -4.75 -17.56
CA GLU A 585 0.68 -4.20 -18.79
C GLU A 585 -0.27 -3.03 -18.49
N VAL A 586 -0.42 -2.15 -19.49
CA VAL A 586 -1.40 -1.07 -19.46
C VAL A 586 -2.76 -1.63 -19.84
N GLY A 587 -3.79 -1.33 -19.05
CA GLY A 587 -5.16 -1.79 -19.33
C GLY A 587 -5.70 -1.26 -20.66
N THR A 588 -6.70 -1.94 -21.21
CA THR A 588 -7.31 -1.61 -22.51
C THR A 588 -8.81 -1.51 -22.40
N PHE A 589 -9.45 -0.81 -23.34
CA PHE A 589 -10.91 -0.81 -23.46
C PHE A 589 -11.38 -0.72 -24.91
N THR A 590 -12.60 -1.20 -25.12
CA THR A 590 -13.38 -1.05 -26.36
C THR A 590 -14.82 -0.67 -26.00
N LEU A 591 -15.44 0.19 -26.80
CA LEU A 591 -16.86 0.55 -26.68
C LEU A 591 -17.49 0.64 -28.08
N ALA A 592 -18.57 -0.10 -28.29
CA ALA A 592 -19.39 -0.02 -29.48
C ALA A 592 -20.60 0.88 -29.22
N VAL A 593 -20.79 1.91 -30.05
CA VAL A 593 -21.93 2.84 -29.98
C VAL A 593 -22.54 3.03 -31.38
N PRO A 594 -23.79 3.46 -31.53
CA PRO A 594 -24.32 3.85 -32.83
C PRO A 594 -23.49 4.99 -33.42
N ALA A 595 -23.08 4.88 -34.68
CA ALA A 595 -22.25 5.90 -35.33
C ALA A 595 -22.97 7.26 -35.47
N HIS A 596 -24.29 7.26 -35.36
CA HIS A 596 -25.13 8.46 -35.40
C HIS A 596 -25.45 9.04 -34.02
N ASP A 597 -24.88 8.48 -32.93
CA ASP A 597 -25.02 9.06 -31.60
C ASP A 597 -24.40 10.48 -31.60
N PRO A 598 -25.16 11.54 -31.26
CA PRO A 598 -24.64 12.91 -31.23
C PRO A 598 -23.42 13.09 -30.32
N ALA A 599 -23.32 12.31 -29.24
CA ALA A 599 -22.19 12.38 -28.31
C ALA A 599 -20.91 11.74 -28.88
N ALA A 600 -21.04 10.85 -29.87
CA ALA A 600 -19.90 10.18 -30.51
C ALA A 600 -18.95 11.15 -31.25
N VAL A 601 -19.41 12.37 -31.58
CA VAL A 601 -18.54 13.41 -32.15
C VAL A 601 -17.40 13.81 -31.21
N GLY A 602 -17.59 13.66 -29.89
CA GLY A 602 -16.58 13.96 -28.88
C GLY A 602 -15.58 12.82 -28.64
N ALA A 603 -15.83 11.62 -29.20
CA ALA A 603 -14.95 10.46 -29.05
C ALA A 603 -13.80 10.51 -30.06
N ILE A 604 -12.90 11.48 -29.86
CA ILE A 604 -11.72 11.73 -30.69
C ILE A 604 -10.45 11.20 -30.01
N ASP A 605 -9.39 11.02 -30.80
CA ASP A 605 -8.07 10.66 -30.28
C ASP A 605 -7.59 11.62 -29.18
N GLY A 606 -7.04 11.08 -28.09
CA GLY A 606 -6.59 11.82 -26.92
C GLY A 606 -7.71 12.24 -25.95
N ALA A 607 -8.99 12.14 -26.31
CA ALA A 607 -10.08 12.35 -25.38
C ALA A 607 -10.11 11.23 -24.32
N ARG A 608 -10.54 11.57 -23.11
CA ARG A 608 -10.63 10.64 -21.98
C ARG A 608 -12.04 10.11 -21.83
N VAL A 609 -12.15 8.82 -21.50
CA VAL A 609 -13.42 8.16 -21.20
C VAL A 609 -13.49 7.75 -19.74
N ARG A 610 -14.66 7.89 -19.14
CA ARG A 610 -15.00 7.31 -17.83
C ARG A 610 -16.22 6.42 -17.98
N LEU A 611 -16.04 5.11 -17.79
CA LEU A 611 -17.09 4.11 -17.96
C LEU A 611 -17.81 3.86 -16.63
N TYR A 612 -19.13 3.96 -16.63
CA TYR A 612 -20.00 3.75 -15.49
C TYR A 612 -21.02 2.65 -15.75
N ARG A 613 -21.41 1.95 -14.68
CA ARG A 613 -22.57 1.05 -14.66
C ARG A 613 -23.46 1.35 -13.47
N ASP A 614 -24.77 1.37 -13.70
CA ASP A 614 -25.75 1.52 -12.63
C ASP A 614 -25.54 0.48 -11.52
N GLY A 615 -25.49 0.94 -10.27
CA GLY A 615 -25.27 0.10 -9.09
C GLY A 615 -23.82 -0.24 -8.75
N GLU A 616 -22.87 -0.11 -9.68
CA GLU A 616 -21.43 -0.32 -9.42
C GLU A 616 -20.63 0.99 -9.37
N GLY A 617 -21.06 2.02 -10.11
CA GLY A 617 -20.38 3.31 -10.20
C GLY A 617 -19.34 3.34 -11.31
N LEU A 618 -18.24 4.06 -11.09
CA LEU A 618 -17.13 4.19 -12.03
C LEU A 618 -16.33 2.87 -12.10
N LEU A 619 -16.20 2.31 -13.30
CA LEU A 619 -15.53 1.04 -13.54
C LEU A 619 -14.12 1.19 -14.12
N PHE A 620 -13.96 2.11 -15.07
CA PHE A 620 -12.72 2.25 -15.83
C PHE A 620 -12.51 3.69 -16.31
N ARG A 621 -11.25 4.12 -16.40
CA ARG A 621 -10.80 5.37 -16.99
C ARG A 621 -9.80 5.09 -18.11
N GLY A 622 -10.02 5.65 -19.29
CA GLY A 622 -9.16 5.43 -20.44
C GLY A 622 -8.90 6.67 -21.28
N VAL A 623 -7.94 6.56 -22.20
CA VAL A 623 -7.61 7.52 -23.25
C VAL A 623 -7.93 6.87 -24.58
N ILE A 624 -8.79 7.52 -25.37
CA ILE A 624 -9.17 7.07 -26.71
C ILE A 624 -7.96 7.17 -27.64
N GLY A 625 -7.63 6.08 -28.33
CA GLY A 625 -6.53 6.00 -29.29
C GLY A 625 -6.97 5.65 -30.72
N ALA A 626 -8.15 5.05 -30.89
CA ALA A 626 -8.67 4.70 -32.20
C ALA A 626 -10.20 4.76 -32.27
N ARG A 627 -10.70 5.02 -33.48
CA ARG A 627 -12.12 4.91 -33.85
C ARG A 627 -12.27 4.19 -35.16
N GLU A 628 -13.18 3.24 -35.20
CA GLU A 628 -13.51 2.47 -36.40
C GLU A 628 -15.02 2.49 -36.62
N THR A 629 -15.46 2.79 -37.84
CA THR A 629 -16.87 2.71 -38.19
C THR A 629 -17.11 1.45 -39.01
N VAL A 630 -17.93 0.56 -38.48
CA VAL A 630 -18.30 -0.70 -39.10
C VAL A 630 -19.76 -0.65 -39.50
N ILE A 631 -20.06 -1.06 -40.73
CA ILE A 631 -21.43 -1.34 -41.16
C ILE A 631 -21.68 -2.82 -40.89
N THR A 632 -22.61 -3.14 -40.00
CA THR A 632 -22.92 -4.53 -39.67
C THR A 632 -23.64 -5.23 -40.84
N PRO A 633 -23.69 -6.58 -40.87
CA PRO A 633 -24.44 -7.31 -41.90
C PRO A 633 -25.92 -6.88 -42.01
N ASP A 634 -26.49 -6.37 -40.91
CA ASP A 634 -27.86 -5.87 -40.83
C ASP A 634 -28.02 -4.41 -41.31
N GLY A 635 -26.95 -3.80 -41.82
CA GLY A 635 -26.94 -2.42 -42.33
C GLY A 635 -26.82 -1.34 -41.26
N ASN A 636 -26.62 -1.69 -39.99
CA ASN A 636 -26.45 -0.71 -38.92
C ASN A 636 -25.04 -0.12 -38.92
N HIS A 637 -24.93 1.19 -38.72
CA HIS A 637 -23.65 1.89 -38.62
C HIS A 637 -23.21 1.94 -37.16
N VAL A 638 -22.16 1.18 -36.82
CA VAL A 638 -21.58 1.11 -35.47
C VAL A 638 -20.23 1.82 -35.45
N LEU A 639 -20.01 2.67 -34.45
CA LEU A 639 -18.71 3.24 -34.15
C LEU A 639 -18.09 2.48 -32.98
N THR A 640 -16.98 1.81 -33.24
CA THR A 640 -16.14 1.19 -32.22
C THR A 640 -15.06 2.19 -31.81
N ILE A 641 -15.01 2.51 -30.52
CA ILE A 641 -14.01 3.37 -29.90
C ILE A 641 -13.09 2.45 -29.09
N SER A 642 -11.78 2.58 -29.27
CA SER A 642 -10.81 1.79 -28.51
C SER A 642 -9.64 2.63 -28.03
N GLY A 643 -8.99 2.13 -26.98
CA GLY A 643 -7.83 2.77 -26.40
C GLY A 643 -7.37 2.06 -25.14
N ASP A 644 -6.59 2.79 -24.36
CA ASP A 644 -5.87 2.25 -23.22
C ASP A 644 -6.27 2.96 -21.94
N SER A 645 -5.87 2.41 -20.80
CA SER A 645 -6.05 3.05 -19.52
C SER A 645 -5.30 4.37 -19.44
N LEU A 646 -5.55 5.12 -18.36
CA LEU A 646 -4.78 6.34 -18.10
C LEU A 646 -3.26 6.09 -18.05
N ALA A 647 -2.80 4.87 -17.71
CA ALA A 647 -1.38 4.55 -17.67
C ALA A 647 -0.68 4.70 -19.04
N ARG A 648 -1.45 4.85 -20.13
CA ARG A 648 -0.96 5.35 -21.42
C ARG A 648 -0.14 6.64 -21.31
N GLU A 649 -0.48 7.51 -20.36
CA GLU A 649 0.30 8.72 -20.08
C GLU A 649 1.76 8.38 -19.74
N LEU A 650 2.01 7.37 -18.91
CA LEU A 650 3.37 6.92 -18.55
C LEU A 650 4.10 6.20 -19.69
N VAL A 651 3.38 5.70 -20.70
CA VAL A 651 3.97 5.15 -21.92
C VAL A 651 4.45 6.26 -22.85
N HIS A 652 3.79 7.43 -22.85
CA HIS A 652 4.19 8.59 -23.63
C HIS A 652 5.31 9.40 -22.96
N GLU A 653 5.32 9.47 -21.63
CA GLU A 653 6.41 10.10 -20.86
C GLU A 653 7.73 9.33 -21.03
N ASN A 654 8.85 10.05 -21.06
CA ASN A 654 10.16 9.48 -21.38
C ASN A 654 11.24 9.84 -20.34
N THR A 655 12.17 8.92 -20.09
CA THR A 655 13.31 9.13 -19.17
C THR A 655 14.35 10.11 -19.70
N LEU A 656 14.23 10.55 -20.96
CA LEU A 656 15.23 11.33 -21.68
C LEU A 656 16.58 10.59 -21.69
N LEU A 657 17.69 11.32 -21.72
CA LEU A 657 19.04 10.74 -21.74
C LEU A 657 19.74 10.96 -20.41
N GLY A 658 20.58 10.02 -19.99
CA GLY A 658 21.41 10.11 -18.79
C GLY A 658 20.68 9.79 -17.49
N ARG A 659 19.49 9.18 -17.55
CA ARG A 659 18.74 8.78 -16.35
C ARG A 659 19.32 7.48 -15.80
N ALA A 660 20.20 7.59 -14.82
CA ALA A 660 20.90 6.45 -14.24
C ALA A 660 20.70 6.38 -12.71
N TYR A 661 20.59 5.15 -12.21
CA TYR A 661 20.51 4.83 -10.79
C TYR A 661 21.66 3.88 -10.47
N GLY A 662 22.53 4.25 -9.53
CA GLY A 662 23.62 3.42 -9.03
C GLY A 662 23.38 3.11 -7.57
N ASN A 663 23.02 1.87 -7.26
CA ASN A 663 22.79 1.42 -5.88
C ASN A 663 21.76 2.27 -5.12
N VAL A 664 20.63 2.60 -5.76
CA VAL A 664 19.55 3.46 -5.21
C VAL A 664 18.37 2.62 -4.71
N PRO A 665 17.75 2.93 -3.55
CA PRO A 665 16.55 2.23 -3.09
C PRO A 665 15.37 2.32 -4.07
N MET A 666 14.60 1.23 -4.19
CA MET A 666 13.45 1.15 -5.11
C MET A 666 12.45 2.32 -4.94
N SER A 667 12.13 2.68 -3.71
CA SER A 667 11.19 3.77 -3.42
C SER A 667 11.67 5.12 -3.95
N SER A 668 12.98 5.39 -3.90
CA SER A 668 13.59 6.60 -4.46
C SER A 668 13.56 6.57 -5.98
N VAL A 669 13.85 5.42 -6.61
CA VAL A 669 13.77 5.26 -8.07
C VAL A 669 12.35 5.50 -8.58
N VAL A 670 11.35 4.86 -7.96
CA VAL A 670 9.94 5.03 -8.35
C VAL A 670 9.49 6.49 -8.15
N SER A 671 9.86 7.11 -7.02
CA SER A 671 9.52 8.51 -6.75
C SER A 671 10.13 9.47 -7.78
N ASP A 672 11.38 9.22 -8.17
CA ASP A 672 12.08 10.03 -9.15
C ASP A 672 11.47 9.85 -10.55
N LEU A 673 11.25 8.60 -10.99
CA LEU A 673 10.64 8.28 -12.30
C LEU A 673 9.25 8.90 -12.48
N LEU A 674 8.45 8.98 -11.41
CA LEU A 674 7.11 9.58 -11.46
C LEU A 674 7.12 11.10 -11.30
N SER A 675 8.25 11.72 -10.94
CA SER A 675 8.30 13.16 -10.71
C SER A 675 7.88 13.95 -11.98
N GLY A 676 7.01 14.94 -11.80
CA GLY A 676 6.52 15.78 -12.91
C GLY A 676 5.42 15.17 -13.80
N SER A 677 5.22 13.84 -13.76
CA SER A 677 4.21 13.15 -14.59
C SER A 677 2.75 13.36 -14.14
N GLY A 678 2.53 13.86 -12.92
CA GLY A 678 1.20 13.90 -12.28
C GLY A 678 0.69 12.54 -11.77
N TRP A 679 1.49 11.47 -11.93
CA TRP A 679 1.23 10.16 -11.34
C TRP A 679 1.88 10.04 -9.97
N THR A 680 1.33 9.14 -9.14
CA THR A 680 1.86 8.88 -7.80
C THR A 680 2.13 7.39 -7.60
N ALA A 681 3.13 7.06 -6.80
CA ALA A 681 3.30 5.69 -6.32
C ALA A 681 2.47 5.54 -5.05
N GLN A 682 1.46 4.68 -5.08
CA GLN A 682 0.67 4.47 -3.87
C GLN A 682 1.24 3.40 -2.96
N SER A 683 1.86 2.36 -3.50
CA SER A 683 2.63 1.43 -2.69
C SER A 683 3.87 0.96 -3.43
N VAL A 684 4.99 0.96 -2.72
CA VAL A 684 6.26 0.38 -3.18
C VAL A 684 6.72 -0.56 -2.08
N ALA A 685 6.91 -1.84 -2.41
CA ALA A 685 7.40 -2.81 -1.45
C ALA A 685 8.81 -2.46 -0.96
N ALA A 686 9.10 -2.78 0.30
CA ALA A 686 10.42 -2.58 0.90
C ALA A 686 11.31 -3.80 0.67
N ASP A 687 12.57 -3.56 0.34
CA ASP A 687 13.62 -4.58 0.18
C ASP A 687 14.97 -3.93 0.46
N ALA A 688 15.96 -4.74 0.87
CA ALA A 688 17.31 -4.26 1.15
C ALA A 688 18.17 -4.15 -0.12
N ARG A 689 17.76 -4.80 -1.22
CA ARG A 689 18.39 -4.66 -2.53
C ARG A 689 18.08 -3.28 -3.10
N ASN A 690 19.01 -2.78 -3.89
CA ASN A 690 18.93 -1.48 -4.55
C ASN A 690 18.93 -1.66 -6.07
N VAL A 691 18.42 -0.65 -6.78
CA VAL A 691 18.40 -0.57 -8.23
C VAL A 691 19.74 -0.04 -8.73
N THR A 692 20.33 -0.78 -9.67
CA THR A 692 21.44 -0.33 -10.51
C THR A 692 21.04 -0.51 -11.97
N ALA A 693 20.69 0.58 -12.66
CA ALA A 693 20.24 0.59 -14.05
C ALA A 693 20.36 1.98 -14.69
N GLN A 694 20.49 2.02 -16.02
CA GLN A 694 20.45 3.23 -16.84
C GLN A 694 19.31 3.14 -17.85
N TYR A 695 18.47 4.17 -17.90
CA TYR A 695 17.30 4.24 -18.76
C TYR A 695 17.44 5.41 -19.74
N ASP A 696 17.98 5.15 -20.93
CA ASP A 696 18.09 6.15 -21.98
C ASP A 696 16.95 5.99 -23.00
N GLY A 697 16.09 6.99 -23.10
CA GLY A 697 15.00 7.03 -24.07
C GLY A 697 13.85 6.06 -23.78
N ALA A 698 13.84 5.40 -22.62
CA ALA A 698 12.76 4.49 -22.22
C ALA A 698 11.51 5.28 -21.83
N SER A 699 10.33 4.68 -22.00
CA SER A 699 9.14 5.28 -21.38
C SER A 699 9.20 5.13 -19.85
N ILE A 700 8.51 6.01 -19.13
CA ILE A 700 8.44 5.90 -17.66
C ILE A 700 7.82 4.56 -17.24
N TRP A 701 6.80 4.08 -17.97
CA TRP A 701 6.23 2.75 -17.76
C TRP A 701 7.27 1.63 -17.88
N GLN A 702 8.06 1.65 -18.96
CA GLN A 702 9.11 0.64 -19.20
C GLN A 702 10.18 0.68 -18.10
N ALA A 703 10.63 1.86 -17.69
CA ALA A 703 11.62 2.01 -16.63
C ALA A 703 11.10 1.50 -15.27
N LEU A 704 9.83 1.74 -14.96
CA LEU A 704 9.18 1.22 -13.75
C LEU A 704 9.05 -0.31 -13.77
N ALA A 705 8.57 -0.86 -14.88
CA ALA A 705 8.40 -2.31 -15.05
C ALA A 705 9.75 -3.04 -14.98
N HIS A 706 10.77 -2.55 -15.69
CA HIS A 706 12.11 -3.12 -15.63
C HIS A 706 12.72 -3.00 -14.23
N SER A 707 12.54 -1.87 -13.53
CA SER A 707 13.01 -1.74 -12.15
C SER A 707 12.36 -2.78 -11.22
N ALA A 708 11.06 -3.04 -11.37
CA ALA A 708 10.36 -4.09 -10.61
C ALA A 708 10.91 -5.49 -10.93
N GLU A 709 11.17 -5.77 -12.21
CA GLU A 709 11.71 -7.05 -12.69
C GLU A 709 13.06 -7.38 -12.04
N LEU A 710 13.94 -6.38 -11.80
CA LEU A 710 15.23 -6.57 -11.10
C LEU A 710 15.08 -7.25 -9.72
N PHE A 711 13.90 -7.15 -9.12
CA PHE A 711 13.58 -7.69 -7.80
C PHE A 711 12.77 -8.98 -7.85
N GLY A 712 12.33 -9.41 -9.05
CA GLY A 712 11.29 -10.42 -9.24
C GLY A 712 9.90 -9.93 -8.81
N TRP A 713 9.66 -8.63 -8.96
CA TRP A 713 8.42 -7.95 -8.62
C TRP A 713 7.66 -7.52 -9.86
N HIS A 714 6.48 -6.94 -9.64
CA HIS A 714 5.58 -6.49 -10.68
C HIS A 714 5.17 -5.02 -10.51
N LEU A 715 4.74 -4.45 -11.62
CA LEU A 715 4.07 -3.17 -11.73
C LEU A 715 2.57 -3.38 -11.92
N ARG A 716 1.76 -2.61 -11.19
CA ARG A 716 0.30 -2.60 -11.32
C ARG A 716 -0.24 -1.19 -11.34
N GLU A 717 -1.05 -0.85 -12.32
CA GLU A 717 -1.75 0.43 -12.32
C GLU A 717 -2.96 0.45 -11.36
N ARG A 718 -3.29 1.64 -10.86
CA ARG A 718 -4.57 1.96 -10.22
C ARG A 718 -5.36 2.85 -11.15
N ASN A 719 -6.03 2.19 -12.11
CA ASN A 719 -6.76 2.83 -13.20
C ASN A 719 -7.68 3.98 -12.77
N LEU A 720 -8.31 3.89 -11.60
CA LEU A 720 -9.24 4.92 -11.11
C LEU A 720 -8.54 6.16 -10.53
N SER A 721 -7.29 6.05 -10.07
CA SER A 721 -6.63 7.05 -9.22
C SER A 721 -5.28 7.57 -9.71
N ARG A 722 -4.91 7.39 -10.99
CA ARG A 722 -3.61 7.82 -11.57
C ARG A 722 -2.42 7.50 -10.66
N ALA A 723 -2.38 6.26 -10.21
CA ALA A 723 -1.33 5.78 -9.32
C ALA A 723 -0.83 4.41 -9.79
N VAL A 724 0.37 4.05 -9.35
CA VAL A 724 0.94 2.73 -9.56
C VAL A 724 1.31 2.09 -8.23
N ASP A 725 1.31 0.76 -8.21
CA ASP A 725 1.89 -0.07 -7.18
C ASP A 725 3.07 -0.85 -7.74
N VAL A 726 4.14 -1.00 -6.95
CA VAL A 726 5.32 -1.79 -7.29
C VAL A 726 5.62 -2.78 -6.16
N GLY A 727 5.66 -4.08 -6.46
CA GLY A 727 5.99 -5.09 -5.45
C GLY A 727 5.69 -6.53 -5.88
N PRO A 728 5.91 -7.50 -4.99
CA PRO A 728 5.68 -8.93 -5.28
C PRO A 728 4.20 -9.33 -5.35
N PHE A 729 3.31 -8.51 -4.75
CA PHE A 729 1.88 -8.78 -4.61
C PHE A 729 1.54 -10.16 -3.97
N GLY A 730 0.30 -10.63 -4.10
CA GLY A 730 -0.16 -11.90 -3.54
C GLY A 730 -1.05 -11.81 -2.29
N ALA A 731 -1.66 -10.65 -2.02
CA ALA A 731 -2.67 -10.53 -0.97
C ALA A 731 -3.89 -11.41 -1.30
N SER A 732 -4.49 -12.06 -0.30
CA SER A 732 -5.71 -12.85 -0.53
C SER A 732 -6.90 -11.92 -0.78
N SER A 733 -7.62 -12.15 -1.88
CA SER A 733 -8.88 -11.46 -2.19
C SER A 733 -10.08 -11.96 -1.36
N GLY A 734 -9.94 -13.14 -0.74
CA GLY A 734 -11.06 -13.86 -0.11
C GLY A 734 -12.07 -14.46 -1.09
N LEU A 735 -11.84 -14.36 -2.41
CA LEU A 735 -12.70 -14.93 -3.44
C LEU A 735 -12.35 -16.40 -3.70
N VAL A 736 -13.39 -17.22 -3.88
CA VAL A 736 -13.29 -18.63 -4.24
C VAL A 736 -13.96 -18.86 -5.58
N LEU A 737 -13.21 -19.27 -6.59
CA LEU A 737 -13.73 -19.71 -7.89
C LEU A 737 -14.06 -21.20 -7.79
N ARG A 738 -15.32 -21.57 -7.98
CA ARG A 738 -15.76 -22.97 -7.80
C ARG A 738 -16.74 -23.44 -8.86
N ASN A 739 -16.58 -24.67 -9.34
CA ASN A 739 -17.63 -25.33 -10.10
C ASN A 739 -18.78 -25.74 -9.15
N VAL A 740 -19.97 -25.20 -9.38
CA VAL A 740 -21.17 -25.44 -8.56
C VAL A 740 -22.23 -26.17 -9.39
N GLU A 741 -23.00 -27.05 -8.74
CA GLU A 741 -24.10 -27.78 -9.38
C GLU A 741 -25.31 -26.87 -9.66
N HIS A 742 -25.51 -25.84 -8.84
CA HIS A 742 -26.59 -24.87 -9.01
C HIS A 742 -26.17 -23.47 -8.50
N VAL A 743 -26.43 -22.43 -9.27
CA VAL A 743 -26.19 -21.03 -8.87
C VAL A 743 -27.40 -20.54 -8.08
N ARG A 744 -27.23 -20.24 -6.79
CA ARG A 744 -28.28 -19.58 -5.98
C ARG A 744 -27.94 -18.09 -5.83
N PRO A 745 -28.90 -17.17 -5.98
CA PRO A 745 -28.66 -15.76 -5.70
C PRO A 745 -28.54 -15.57 -4.18
N VAL A 746 -27.31 -15.51 -3.67
CA VAL A 746 -27.04 -15.19 -2.27
C VAL A 746 -26.19 -13.92 -2.24
N GLY A 747 -26.60 -12.96 -1.41
CA GLY A 747 -25.99 -11.63 -1.30
C GLY A 747 -24.55 -11.58 -0.76
N ASP A 748 -23.91 -12.73 -0.52
CA ASP A 748 -22.54 -12.82 -0.02
C ASP A 748 -21.64 -13.53 -1.04
N MET A 749 -21.03 -12.73 -1.91
CA MET A 749 -20.37 -13.14 -3.16
C MET A 749 -18.96 -13.72 -2.97
N SER A 750 -18.68 -14.41 -1.85
CA SER A 750 -17.35 -15.00 -1.58
C SER A 750 -17.03 -16.20 -2.47
N VAL A 751 -18.05 -16.88 -3.00
CA VAL A 751 -17.91 -17.98 -3.96
C VAL A 751 -18.46 -17.57 -5.32
N LEU A 752 -17.63 -17.64 -6.35
CA LEU A 752 -17.93 -17.30 -7.74
C LEU A 752 -18.05 -18.59 -8.57
N PRO A 753 -19.24 -18.86 -9.15
CA PRO A 753 -19.44 -20.00 -10.05
C PRO A 753 -18.52 -19.94 -11.27
N ILE A 754 -17.83 -21.04 -11.56
CA ILE A 754 -17.06 -21.22 -12.80
C ILE A 754 -18.03 -21.59 -13.94
N ALA A 755 -18.09 -20.76 -14.98
CA ALA A 755 -18.82 -21.04 -16.22
C ALA A 755 -17.97 -21.86 -17.22
N ARG A 756 -16.68 -21.56 -17.31
CA ARG A 756 -15.71 -22.28 -18.16
C ARG A 756 -14.34 -22.24 -17.49
N ILE A 757 -13.57 -23.31 -17.67
CA ILE A 757 -12.15 -23.34 -17.33
C ILE A 757 -11.37 -23.91 -18.51
N GLN A 758 -10.24 -23.27 -18.83
CA GLN A 758 -9.23 -23.77 -19.73
C GLN A 758 -7.91 -23.85 -18.96
N ILE A 759 -7.29 -25.03 -18.98
CA ILE A 759 -6.03 -25.33 -18.29
C ILE A 759 -4.97 -25.50 -19.36
N THR A 760 -3.86 -24.77 -19.24
CA THR A 760 -2.72 -24.88 -20.16
C THR A 760 -1.47 -25.23 -19.38
N ASP A 761 -0.93 -26.42 -19.66
CA ASP A 761 0.36 -26.88 -19.16
C ASP A 761 1.46 -26.44 -20.14
N ARG A 762 2.26 -25.42 -19.80
CA ARG A 762 3.38 -24.97 -20.65
C ARG A 762 4.68 -25.63 -20.24
N GLN A 763 5.19 -26.51 -21.11
CA GLN A 763 6.46 -27.24 -20.92
C GLN A 763 7.56 -26.77 -21.88
N ASP A 764 7.20 -26.04 -22.93
CA ASP A 764 8.08 -25.42 -23.92
C ASP A 764 8.79 -24.18 -23.38
N GLU A 765 8.19 -23.50 -22.40
CA GLU A 765 8.76 -22.33 -21.73
C GLU A 765 9.69 -22.66 -20.54
N LEU A 766 9.93 -23.95 -20.26
CA LEU A 766 10.83 -24.39 -19.19
C LEU A 766 12.30 -24.13 -19.57
N TRP A 767 12.95 -23.23 -18.83
CA TRP A 767 14.37 -22.91 -18.91
C TRP A 767 15.00 -23.02 -17.52
N ASN A 768 15.88 -23.99 -17.34
CA ASN A 768 16.47 -24.32 -16.04
C ASN A 768 17.97 -24.03 -15.94
N ARG A 769 18.55 -23.47 -17.02
CA ARG A 769 19.89 -22.90 -17.04
C ARG A 769 19.88 -21.60 -17.84
N ILE A 770 20.48 -20.55 -17.30
CA ILE A 770 20.61 -19.28 -18.02
C ILE A 770 22.02 -18.72 -17.98
N ILE A 771 22.34 -17.93 -19.01
CA ILE A 771 23.56 -17.13 -19.13
C ILE A 771 23.13 -15.66 -19.08
N PRO A 772 23.12 -15.02 -17.89
CA PRO A 772 22.79 -13.60 -17.78
C PRO A 772 23.90 -12.74 -18.35
N VAL A 773 23.52 -11.80 -19.22
CA VAL A 773 24.43 -10.81 -19.78
C VAL A 773 23.81 -9.42 -19.71
N GLY A 774 24.59 -8.44 -19.26
CA GLY A 774 24.17 -7.05 -19.15
C GLY A 774 24.53 -6.22 -20.39
N GLY A 775 24.57 -4.90 -20.25
CA GLY A 775 24.99 -4.00 -21.31
C GLY A 775 26.47 -4.14 -21.69
N GLY A 776 26.82 -3.58 -22.85
CA GLY A 776 28.13 -3.69 -23.49
C GLY A 776 28.18 -4.69 -24.65
N GLU A 777 29.26 -4.65 -25.43
CA GLU A 777 29.44 -5.48 -26.63
C GLU A 777 30.74 -6.30 -26.58
N GLY A 778 30.70 -7.48 -27.21
CA GLY A 778 31.84 -8.40 -27.28
C GLY A 778 32.41 -8.74 -25.89
N VAL A 779 33.72 -8.56 -25.74
CA VAL A 779 34.47 -8.81 -24.49
C VAL A 779 34.17 -7.82 -23.36
N ASN A 780 33.57 -6.67 -23.67
CA ASN A 780 33.21 -5.64 -22.69
C ASN A 780 31.79 -5.81 -22.14
N ARG A 781 31.09 -6.88 -22.53
CA ARG A 781 29.74 -7.17 -22.06
C ARG A 781 29.77 -7.52 -20.57
N LEU A 782 28.87 -6.93 -19.79
CA LEU A 782 28.74 -7.28 -18.38
C LEU A 782 28.29 -8.75 -18.23
N THR A 783 29.00 -9.50 -17.40
CA THR A 783 28.68 -10.90 -17.07
C THR A 783 28.66 -11.08 -15.54
N LEU A 784 28.27 -12.27 -15.09
CA LEU A 784 28.29 -12.61 -13.66
C LEU A 784 29.71 -12.75 -13.06
N GLN A 785 30.78 -12.56 -13.83
CA GLN A 785 32.16 -12.77 -13.36
C GLN A 785 32.54 -11.92 -12.14
N TYR A 786 31.90 -10.76 -11.97
CA TYR A 786 32.17 -9.82 -10.89
C TYR A 786 31.10 -9.84 -9.80
N SER A 787 30.07 -10.68 -9.92
CA SER A 787 29.02 -10.80 -8.90
C SER A 787 29.55 -11.57 -7.69
N ASP A 788 29.25 -11.10 -6.48
CA ASP A 788 29.56 -11.77 -5.21
C ASP A 788 28.36 -12.50 -4.60
N ARG A 789 27.23 -12.53 -5.32
CA ARG A 789 26.03 -13.28 -4.93
C ARG A 789 26.22 -14.80 -5.08
N VAL A 790 25.75 -15.54 -4.09
CA VAL A 790 25.89 -17.01 -4.02
C VAL A 790 24.56 -17.78 -3.91
N ALA A 791 23.45 -17.07 -3.67
CA ALA A 791 22.11 -17.63 -3.48
C ALA A 791 21.07 -16.77 -4.22
N PRO A 792 19.96 -17.33 -4.74
CA PRO A 792 19.52 -18.72 -4.62
C PRO A 792 20.24 -19.72 -5.54
N TYR A 793 20.93 -19.26 -6.61
CA TYR A 793 21.57 -20.13 -7.59
C TYR A 793 23.07 -19.85 -7.68
N THR A 794 23.90 -20.85 -7.42
CA THR A 794 25.36 -20.68 -7.45
C THR A 794 25.84 -20.33 -8.87
N ILE A 795 26.73 -19.34 -8.97
CA ILE A 795 27.36 -18.93 -10.23
C ILE A 795 28.36 -20.01 -10.64
N GLN A 796 28.23 -20.52 -11.87
CA GLN A 796 29.11 -21.50 -12.47
C GLN A 796 29.80 -20.93 -13.71
N GLN A 797 31.02 -21.41 -14.00
CA GLN A 797 31.78 -21.03 -15.19
C GLN A 797 31.88 -22.23 -16.15
N ALA A 798 31.73 -21.97 -17.44
CA ALA A 798 31.94 -22.94 -18.51
C ALA A 798 32.63 -22.29 -19.72
N THR A 799 33.03 -23.09 -20.70
CA THR A 799 33.75 -22.61 -21.90
C THR A 799 32.85 -22.75 -23.13
N GLY A 800 32.68 -21.66 -23.88
CA GLY A 800 31.88 -21.64 -25.10
C GLY A 800 32.60 -22.30 -26.29
N PRO A 801 31.91 -22.52 -27.42
CA PRO A 801 32.49 -23.15 -28.61
C PRO A 801 33.73 -22.44 -29.18
N GLY A 802 33.88 -21.14 -28.91
CA GLY A 802 35.03 -20.32 -29.33
C GLY A 802 36.20 -20.29 -28.34
N GLY A 803 36.16 -21.04 -27.24
CA GLY A 803 37.20 -21.04 -26.20
C GLY A 803 37.05 -19.97 -25.11
N GLU A 804 36.10 -19.05 -25.26
CA GLU A 804 35.85 -17.98 -24.29
C GLU A 804 35.06 -18.50 -23.06
N PRO A 805 35.41 -18.06 -21.84
CA PRO A 805 34.64 -18.39 -20.65
C PRO A 805 33.28 -17.66 -20.63
N TYR A 806 32.25 -18.34 -20.12
CA TYR A 806 30.96 -17.73 -19.81
C TYR A 806 30.48 -18.16 -18.42
N TRP A 807 29.67 -17.31 -17.79
CA TRP A 807 29.13 -17.54 -16.46
C TRP A 807 27.62 -17.78 -16.56
N HIS A 808 27.14 -18.79 -15.86
CA HIS A 808 25.75 -19.20 -15.88
C HIS A 808 25.25 -19.52 -14.47
N ILE A 809 23.94 -19.51 -14.31
CA ILE A 809 23.24 -20.00 -13.12
C ILE A 809 22.20 -21.04 -13.56
N GLU A 810 21.92 -22.00 -12.69
CA GLU A 810 20.99 -23.08 -12.98
C GLU A 810 20.21 -23.54 -11.74
N ASP A 811 19.02 -24.06 -11.98
CA ASP A 811 18.24 -24.78 -10.98
C ASP A 811 18.61 -26.26 -11.07
N ALA A 812 19.53 -26.70 -10.21
CA ALA A 812 20.08 -28.05 -10.25
C ALA A 812 18.99 -29.14 -10.11
N THR A 813 17.93 -28.87 -9.35
CA THR A 813 16.80 -29.79 -9.17
C THR A 813 16.02 -29.94 -10.48
N SER A 814 15.71 -28.82 -11.14
CA SER A 814 15.02 -28.83 -12.43
C SER A 814 15.87 -29.41 -13.55
N VAL A 815 17.19 -29.14 -13.57
CA VAL A 815 18.13 -29.74 -14.52
C VAL A 815 18.18 -31.26 -14.36
N ALA A 816 18.19 -31.77 -13.12
CA ALA A 816 18.15 -33.21 -12.87
C ALA A 816 16.83 -33.86 -13.33
N ALA A 817 15.70 -33.15 -13.21
CA ALA A 817 14.38 -33.67 -13.58
C ALA A 817 14.09 -33.61 -15.10
N HIS A 818 14.58 -32.58 -15.80
CA HIS A 818 14.16 -32.27 -17.17
C HIS A 818 15.31 -32.17 -18.18
N GLY A 819 16.56 -32.36 -17.75
CA GLY A 819 17.76 -32.08 -18.54
C GLY A 819 18.05 -30.58 -18.65
N ALA A 820 19.30 -30.23 -18.96
CA ALA A 820 19.70 -28.82 -19.08
C ALA A 820 19.10 -28.16 -20.33
N ARG A 821 18.33 -27.09 -20.12
CA ARG A 821 17.74 -26.22 -21.15
C ARG A 821 18.31 -24.82 -20.95
N THR A 822 19.18 -24.41 -21.87
CA THR A 822 20.03 -23.21 -21.70
C THR A 822 19.54 -22.03 -22.52
N LYS A 823 19.32 -20.86 -21.88
CA LYS A 823 18.96 -19.60 -22.55
C LYS A 823 19.93 -18.48 -22.19
N VAL A 824 20.26 -17.62 -23.16
CA VAL A 824 20.94 -16.35 -22.87
C VAL A 824 19.87 -15.32 -22.50
N VAL A 825 19.98 -14.72 -21.31
CA VAL A 825 19.06 -13.70 -20.81
C VAL A 825 19.80 -12.37 -20.82
N THR A 826 19.27 -11.39 -21.56
CA THR A 826 19.94 -10.09 -21.76
C THR A 826 19.23 -8.99 -21.00
N ALA A 827 19.96 -8.25 -20.17
CA ALA A 827 19.49 -7.07 -19.44
C ALA A 827 20.33 -5.85 -19.83
N LYS A 828 20.00 -5.24 -20.98
CA LYS A 828 20.85 -4.20 -21.62
C LYS A 828 21.00 -2.94 -20.78
N ASP A 829 19.99 -2.64 -19.96
CA ASP A 829 19.92 -1.44 -19.13
C ASP A 829 20.72 -1.58 -17.83
N ILE A 830 21.23 -2.78 -17.53
CA ILE A 830 22.15 -3.01 -16.42
C ILE A 830 23.58 -2.82 -16.93
N VAL A 831 24.16 -1.67 -16.60
CA VAL A 831 25.52 -1.28 -16.96
C VAL A 831 26.27 -0.76 -15.74
N PRO A 832 27.59 -0.96 -15.66
CA PRO A 832 28.42 -0.24 -14.69
C PRO A 832 28.39 1.26 -14.98
N LEU A 833 28.08 2.08 -13.99
CA LEU A 833 28.05 3.55 -14.17
C LEU A 833 29.44 4.19 -14.14
N SER A 834 30.45 3.43 -13.69
CA SER A 834 31.87 3.80 -13.79
C SER A 834 32.74 2.54 -13.94
N ASN A 835 34.03 2.75 -14.19
CA ASN A 835 35.03 1.68 -14.20
C ASN A 835 35.53 1.29 -12.80
N SER A 836 34.90 1.78 -11.73
CA SER A 836 35.30 1.42 -10.37
C SER A 836 34.95 -0.05 -10.07
N PRO A 837 35.79 -0.78 -9.31
CA PRO A 837 35.49 -2.16 -8.94
C PRO A 837 34.19 -2.33 -8.12
N ALA A 838 33.75 -1.28 -7.42
CA ALA A 838 32.49 -1.28 -6.68
C ALA A 838 31.28 -1.21 -7.63
N GLU A 839 31.27 -0.27 -8.57
CA GLU A 839 30.18 -0.12 -9.54
C GLU A 839 30.05 -1.31 -10.48
N ILE A 840 31.18 -1.90 -10.91
CA ILE A 840 31.17 -3.12 -11.72
C ILE A 840 30.55 -4.28 -10.96
N ARG A 841 30.86 -4.40 -9.65
CA ARG A 841 30.27 -5.43 -8.78
C ARG A 841 28.79 -5.19 -8.53
N ASP A 842 28.39 -3.95 -8.27
CA ASP A 842 26.99 -3.59 -8.06
C ASP A 842 26.13 -3.88 -9.30
N ALA A 843 26.64 -3.56 -10.49
CA ALA A 843 25.99 -3.91 -11.76
C ALA A 843 25.94 -5.43 -11.97
N ALA A 844 27.02 -6.16 -11.69
CA ALA A 844 27.02 -7.63 -11.79
C ALA A 844 26.07 -8.29 -10.78
N ASN A 845 25.93 -7.71 -9.58
CA ASN A 845 24.99 -8.14 -8.55
C ASN A 845 23.54 -7.86 -8.94
N ALA A 846 23.26 -6.72 -9.59
CA ALA A 846 21.95 -6.44 -10.17
C ALA A 846 21.63 -7.42 -11.30
N LEU A 847 22.59 -7.70 -12.20
CA LEU A 847 22.45 -8.70 -13.26
C LEU A 847 22.16 -10.10 -12.71
N TYR A 848 22.86 -10.47 -11.63
CA TYR A 848 22.60 -11.72 -10.92
C TYR A 848 21.18 -11.76 -10.34
N ALA A 849 20.73 -10.68 -9.69
CA ALA A 849 19.39 -10.63 -9.11
C ALA A 849 18.30 -10.80 -10.17
N THR A 850 18.41 -10.09 -11.30
CA THR A 850 17.52 -10.22 -12.46
C THR A 850 17.55 -11.63 -13.03
N GLY A 851 18.75 -12.20 -13.22
CA GLY A 851 18.90 -13.57 -13.70
C GLY A 851 18.28 -14.60 -12.76
N ALA A 852 18.52 -14.47 -11.45
CA ALA A 852 17.99 -15.39 -10.45
C ALA A 852 16.46 -15.29 -10.33
N ALA A 853 15.90 -14.07 -10.39
CA ALA A 853 14.47 -13.87 -10.50
C ALA A 853 13.94 -14.56 -11.75
N TRP A 854 14.45 -14.23 -12.93
CA TRP A 854 14.00 -14.83 -14.18
C TRP A 854 14.05 -16.37 -14.16
N LEU A 855 15.17 -16.94 -13.66
CA LEU A 855 15.34 -18.39 -13.56
C LEU A 855 14.32 -19.03 -12.62
N GLY A 856 14.04 -18.43 -11.46
CA GLY A 856 13.04 -18.96 -10.53
C GLY A 856 11.63 -19.04 -11.11
N TRP A 857 11.31 -18.19 -12.09
CA TRP A 857 10.02 -18.19 -12.77
C TRP A 857 9.94 -19.25 -13.86
N HIS A 858 11.06 -19.53 -14.54
CA HIS A 858 11.10 -20.39 -15.73
C HIS A 858 11.70 -21.79 -15.46
N SER A 859 12.22 -22.05 -14.26
CA SER A 859 12.82 -23.33 -13.90
C SER A 859 11.80 -24.43 -13.59
N ALA A 860 10.50 -24.10 -13.51
CA ALA A 860 9.43 -25.06 -13.28
C ALA A 860 8.40 -25.06 -14.42
N VAL A 861 7.71 -26.19 -14.61
CA VAL A 861 6.57 -26.27 -15.53
C VAL A 861 5.44 -25.40 -14.98
N GLN A 862 4.93 -24.50 -15.81
CA GLN A 862 3.85 -23.59 -15.43
C GLN A 862 2.49 -24.13 -15.88
N GLU A 863 1.54 -24.20 -14.95
CA GLU A 863 0.12 -24.48 -15.22
C GLU A 863 -0.63 -23.15 -15.13
N SER A 864 -1.25 -22.71 -16.23
CA SER A 864 -2.03 -21.48 -16.29
C SER A 864 -3.51 -21.76 -16.51
N TYR A 865 -4.36 -20.90 -15.97
CA TYR A 865 -5.82 -21.05 -16.00
C TYR A 865 -6.46 -19.82 -16.61
N GLN A 866 -7.35 -20.04 -17.57
CA GLN A 866 -8.32 -19.04 -18.02
C GLN A 866 -9.69 -19.49 -17.53
N VAL A 867 -10.36 -18.64 -16.74
CA VAL A 867 -11.57 -19.04 -16.00
C VAL A 867 -12.67 -18.03 -16.22
N ASP A 868 -13.74 -18.44 -16.89
CA ASP A 868 -14.93 -17.61 -16.99
C ASP A 868 -15.75 -17.76 -15.71
N VAL A 869 -16.11 -16.64 -15.08
CA VAL A 869 -16.83 -16.64 -13.80
C VAL A 869 -18.11 -15.83 -13.86
N LEU A 870 -19.12 -16.24 -13.08
CA LEU A 870 -20.40 -15.54 -13.01
C LEU A 870 -20.47 -14.63 -11.78
N GLY A 871 -21.00 -13.43 -11.99
CA GLY A 871 -21.32 -12.47 -10.93
C GLY A 871 -20.12 -11.75 -10.31
N LEU A 872 -18.90 -11.91 -10.82
CA LEU A 872 -17.76 -11.15 -10.31
C LEU A 872 -18.03 -9.64 -10.38
N ARG A 873 -17.70 -8.94 -9.29
CA ARG A 873 -17.68 -7.49 -9.22
C ARG A 873 -16.38 -7.07 -8.57
N HIS A 874 -15.45 -6.58 -9.38
CA HIS A 874 -14.17 -6.05 -8.90
C HIS A 874 -14.32 -4.73 -8.13
N ILE A 875 -15.48 -4.05 -8.27
CA ILE A 875 -15.84 -2.85 -7.53
C ILE A 875 -17.23 -3.06 -6.92
N VAL A 876 -17.38 -2.80 -5.63
CA VAL A 876 -18.65 -2.88 -4.90
C VAL A 876 -18.82 -1.61 -4.09
N ALA A 877 -19.92 -0.88 -4.31
CA ALA A 877 -20.18 0.42 -3.67
C ALA A 877 -19.01 1.41 -3.81
N GLY A 878 -18.36 1.44 -4.99
CA GLY A 878 -17.21 2.30 -5.27
C GLY A 878 -15.88 1.86 -4.63
N GLN A 879 -15.84 0.72 -3.91
CA GLN A 879 -14.63 0.17 -3.30
C GLN A 879 -14.09 -1.00 -4.13
N VAL A 880 -12.77 -1.04 -4.32
CA VAL A 880 -12.09 -2.13 -5.06
C VAL A 880 -12.05 -3.40 -4.20
N ARG A 881 -12.63 -4.48 -4.70
CA ARG A 881 -12.76 -5.78 -4.04
C ARG A 881 -11.64 -6.75 -4.37
N VAL A 882 -11.14 -6.73 -5.60
CA VAL A 882 -10.03 -7.57 -6.07
C VAL A 882 -9.20 -6.78 -7.08
N ARG A 883 -7.89 -6.99 -7.07
CA ARG A 883 -6.94 -6.38 -8.01
C ARG A 883 -6.12 -7.46 -8.71
N VAL A 884 -5.61 -7.16 -9.89
CA VAL A 884 -4.55 -7.97 -10.51
C VAL A 884 -3.36 -8.07 -9.54
N GLY A 885 -2.69 -9.21 -9.50
CA GLY A 885 -1.65 -9.56 -8.52
C GLY A 885 -2.16 -10.10 -7.18
N ASP A 886 -3.46 -10.03 -6.87
CA ASP A 886 -4.03 -10.68 -5.68
C ASP A 886 -4.18 -12.21 -5.90
N LYS A 887 -4.34 -12.97 -4.81
CA LYS A 887 -4.63 -14.41 -4.84
C LYS A 887 -6.13 -14.66 -4.80
N VAL A 888 -6.60 -15.60 -5.61
CA VAL A 888 -7.95 -16.17 -5.56
C VAL A 888 -7.84 -17.68 -5.30
N ARG A 889 -8.79 -18.26 -4.55
CA ARG A 889 -8.83 -19.71 -4.37
C ARG A 889 -9.51 -20.33 -5.58
N LEU A 890 -8.86 -21.25 -6.28
CA LEU A 890 -9.45 -22.02 -7.38
C LEU A 890 -9.77 -23.43 -6.89
N THR A 891 -11.05 -23.79 -6.88
CA THR A 891 -11.54 -25.13 -6.57
C THR A 891 -12.33 -25.70 -7.74
N TYR A 892 -11.74 -26.64 -8.47
CA TYR A 892 -12.40 -27.30 -9.61
C TYR A 892 -12.30 -28.82 -9.47
N ARG A 893 -13.45 -29.49 -9.44
CA ARG A 893 -13.55 -30.95 -9.45
C ARG A 893 -14.45 -31.40 -10.58
N GLY A 894 -13.85 -31.90 -11.65
CA GLY A 894 -14.62 -32.26 -12.84
C GLY A 894 -13.77 -32.77 -13.99
N VAL A 895 -14.46 -33.05 -15.09
CA VAL A 895 -13.85 -33.56 -16.31
C VAL A 895 -13.58 -32.41 -17.27
N VAL A 896 -12.35 -32.29 -17.75
CA VAL A 896 -11.91 -31.35 -18.78
C VAL A 896 -11.63 -32.12 -20.08
N GLY A 897 -12.01 -31.54 -21.23
CA GLY A 897 -11.64 -32.08 -22.54
C GLY A 897 -10.24 -31.62 -22.94
N ASP A 898 -9.39 -32.53 -23.41
CA ASP A 898 -8.13 -32.14 -24.06
C ASP A 898 -8.37 -31.68 -25.51
N GLN A 899 -7.31 -31.17 -26.14
CA GLN A 899 -7.33 -30.69 -27.54
C GLN A 899 -7.69 -31.78 -28.58
N HIS A 900 -7.72 -33.05 -28.18
CA HIS A 900 -8.12 -34.19 -29.02
C HIS A 900 -9.49 -34.77 -28.63
N GLY A 901 -10.24 -34.09 -27.75
CA GLY A 901 -11.56 -34.52 -27.29
C GLY A 901 -11.54 -35.60 -26.21
N ARG A 902 -10.38 -35.98 -25.67
CA ARG A 902 -10.26 -36.94 -24.56
C ARG A 902 -10.68 -36.28 -23.26
N ARG A 903 -11.46 -37.01 -22.47
CA ARG A 903 -11.96 -36.58 -21.17
C ARG A 903 -10.95 -36.93 -20.06
N VAL A 904 -10.45 -35.92 -19.36
CA VAL A 904 -9.49 -36.06 -18.26
C VAL A 904 -10.10 -35.51 -16.98
N TRP A 905 -10.07 -36.28 -15.90
CA TRP A 905 -10.49 -35.80 -14.58
C TRP A 905 -9.43 -34.87 -13.99
N ARG A 906 -9.85 -33.72 -13.44
CA ARG A 906 -8.99 -32.77 -12.73
C ARG A 906 -9.60 -32.44 -11.36
N ASP A 907 -8.76 -32.46 -10.32
CA ASP A 907 -9.06 -32.02 -8.96
C ASP A 907 -8.06 -30.92 -8.58
N ILE A 908 -8.52 -29.68 -8.66
CA ILE A 908 -7.74 -28.48 -8.38
C ILE A 908 -8.31 -27.88 -7.11
N ASP A 909 -7.46 -27.65 -6.11
CA ASP A 909 -7.83 -26.90 -4.91
C ASP A 909 -6.58 -26.16 -4.39
N ARG A 910 -6.38 -24.94 -4.87
CA ARG A 910 -5.17 -24.14 -4.57
C ARG A 910 -5.41 -22.65 -4.73
N ASP A 911 -4.55 -21.85 -4.11
CA ASP A 911 -4.52 -20.42 -4.35
C ASP A 911 -3.74 -20.16 -5.63
N VAL A 912 -4.31 -19.35 -6.52
CA VAL A 912 -3.70 -18.93 -7.79
C VAL A 912 -3.60 -17.41 -7.82
N TRP A 913 -2.57 -16.89 -8.49
CA TRP A 913 -2.42 -15.46 -8.71
C TRP A 913 -3.33 -14.99 -9.86
N LEU A 914 -4.05 -13.90 -9.64
CA LEU A 914 -4.83 -13.23 -10.69
C LEU A 914 -3.88 -12.36 -11.54
N LEU A 915 -3.41 -12.87 -12.67
CA LEU A 915 -2.48 -12.15 -13.55
C LEU A 915 -3.16 -11.08 -14.40
N GLY A 916 -4.43 -11.26 -14.74
CA GLY A 916 -5.22 -10.30 -15.49
C GLY A 916 -6.68 -10.71 -15.52
N TYR A 917 -7.54 -9.80 -15.98
CA TYR A 917 -8.95 -10.08 -16.24
C TYR A 917 -9.42 -9.31 -17.47
N LYS A 918 -10.47 -9.84 -18.11
CA LYS A 918 -11.27 -9.12 -19.09
C LYS A 918 -12.74 -9.12 -18.66
N ARG A 919 -13.41 -7.97 -18.76
CA ARG A 919 -14.86 -7.86 -18.58
C ARG A 919 -15.50 -7.38 -19.88
N GLU A 920 -16.38 -8.20 -20.42
CA GLU A 920 -17.13 -7.92 -21.66
C GLU A 920 -18.59 -7.61 -21.32
N PHE A 921 -19.19 -6.68 -22.04
CA PHE A 921 -20.59 -6.29 -21.93
C PHE A 921 -21.33 -6.47 -23.25
N ASN A 922 -22.56 -6.97 -23.16
CA ASN A 922 -23.49 -7.07 -24.27
C ASN A 922 -24.51 -5.91 -24.25
N GLU A 923 -25.24 -5.73 -25.35
CA GLU A 923 -26.27 -4.69 -25.52
C GLU A 923 -27.39 -4.76 -24.47
N ASP A 924 -27.74 -5.97 -24.04
CA ASP A 924 -28.76 -6.21 -23.00
C ASP A 924 -28.29 -5.87 -21.57
N GLY A 925 -27.03 -5.42 -21.44
CA GLY A 925 -26.39 -5.08 -20.18
C GLY A 925 -25.89 -6.28 -19.40
N SER A 926 -25.94 -7.50 -19.94
CA SER A 926 -25.27 -8.67 -19.37
C SER A 926 -23.75 -8.54 -19.50
N ASP A 927 -23.01 -9.14 -18.56
CA ASP A 927 -21.55 -9.12 -18.56
C ASP A 927 -20.93 -10.51 -18.39
N ARG A 928 -19.74 -10.66 -18.97
CA ARG A 928 -18.90 -11.85 -18.86
C ARG A 928 -17.54 -11.47 -18.32
N TRP A 929 -17.02 -12.29 -17.42
CA TRP A 929 -15.67 -12.18 -16.88
C TRP A 929 -14.84 -13.36 -17.34
N THR A 930 -13.58 -13.08 -17.71
CA THR A 930 -12.57 -14.07 -18.11
C THR A 930 -11.24 -13.80 -17.42
#